data_AF-A0A0M0LQJ1-F1
#
_entry.id   AF-A0A0M0LQJ1-F1
#
_cell.length_a   1.000
_cell.length_b   1.000
_cell.length_c   1.000
_cell.angle_alpha   90.00
_cell.angle_beta   90.00
_cell.angle_gamma   90.00
#
_symmetry.space_group_name_H-M   'P 1'
#
loop_
_entity.id
_entity.type
_entity.pdbx_description
1 polymer ?
#
loop_
_entity_poly.entity_id
_entity_poly.type
_entity_poly.pdbx_seq_one_letter_code
_entity_poly.pdbx_strand_id
1 'polypeptide(L)'
;MNEWAVDHPGNAQYAPSANPIKAFALAGGTTLLWPASHPMNRFEGQANNFPILGKLGASVDFTSLPTSVQNADVAARFDALAMGAATEACGSPGEVANEPTEGHHFHIDGNGAIDDTSRFTYWTLGKYDGDMEVIHAHLAQHAPDQLRQRAAHALIQIFVISWEGLSINWNSENFLAYHDILVRHAFGSMREILSEISYSGMMARYLTYQDSGSRAASGTSPDENYARELMQLFSVGLIELGEDGSKQLDAHGNPIETYSTENIQEFARCWTGFSLQSMRVNIQNEGHAYGNRIDPMRITGNGADTKRDLFPKMDLHRGHIGDGLPLCADLPPRHFLSAGARYTYLGRTASAKHQPEAIHATTKSRINALGASWTDQVPRLAPRPNTSSLYSHLCGRGGGGGGGVNRGSCRFRSEVRLNVTLPCDGKECLVDTVTVVDMHDNSTGETVYYEYVRPPCVELTFFHGALVMSQANTLKMCADLGTEVASAACCQPGAHLINTMAITECAYVNEAMKYDTAVARCAARIDGYTQVCSNFYRAPGCFAYGPAGDHGMSYERAWTRYNASSTRCTMQVQVFANDGTVTLVHPDSQDPSLTRDSGNVFRVRWAEGRYPAGRNCTVSPIDGAPTGCTTFDNGVSCVCNVAIDTLAVYNDVADLPPTSLLERTLTIGAPAPEAFGQGAYVRCMSAACTAAVSSSASSAGSSGSSGSSADARLVAVYTHASSAGALDQRSIFAILRNGTRLTYLANKVSTVRVGRPMNACMLIASLIAC
;
A
#
# COMPACT_ATOMS: atom_id res chain seq x y z
N MET A 1 -29.74 -14.30 23.48
CA MET A 1 -29.89 -15.26 22.34
C MET A 1 -29.66 -14.47 21.07
N ASN A 2 -28.93 -15.01 20.08
CA ASN A 2 -28.70 -14.31 18.81
C ASN A 2 -29.96 -14.40 17.90
N GLU A 3 -30.01 -13.52 16.90
CA GLU A 3 -31.10 -13.40 15.92
C GLU A 3 -31.40 -14.75 15.22
N TRP A 4 -30.36 -15.52 14.90
CA TRP A 4 -30.49 -16.87 14.32
C TRP A 4 -31.31 -17.84 15.18
N ALA A 5 -31.15 -17.85 16.51
CA ALA A 5 -31.90 -18.74 17.40
C ALA A 5 -33.38 -18.35 17.51
N VAL A 6 -33.71 -17.10 17.19
CA VAL A 6 -35.08 -16.59 17.15
C VAL A 6 -35.74 -17.00 15.83
N ASP A 7 -35.04 -16.80 14.71
CA ASP A 7 -35.58 -16.98 13.35
C ASP A 7 -35.36 -18.38 12.75
N HIS A 8 -34.81 -19.32 13.53
CA HIS A 8 -34.53 -20.66 13.03
C HIS A 8 -35.83 -21.36 12.55
N PRO A 9 -35.89 -21.88 11.31
CA PRO A 9 -37.12 -22.45 10.74
C PRO A 9 -37.61 -23.70 11.48
N GLY A 10 -36.74 -24.36 12.24
CA GLY A 10 -37.13 -25.44 13.16
C GLY A 10 -37.99 -25.00 14.34
N ASN A 11 -38.03 -23.70 14.65
CA ASN A 11 -38.90 -23.12 15.67
C ASN A 11 -40.31 -22.82 15.14
N ALA A 12 -40.49 -22.74 13.81
CA ALA A 12 -41.77 -22.39 13.19
C ALA A 12 -42.89 -23.41 13.46
N GLN A 13 -42.55 -24.62 13.91
CA GLN A 13 -43.48 -25.70 14.25
C GLN A 13 -43.90 -25.68 15.72
N TYR A 14 -43.29 -24.82 16.55
CA TYR A 14 -43.53 -24.74 17.98
C TYR A 14 -44.10 -23.36 18.33
N ALA A 15 -44.93 -23.28 19.37
CA ALA A 15 -45.43 -21.99 19.85
C ALA A 15 -44.25 -21.08 20.26
N PRO A 16 -44.37 -19.73 20.15
CA PRO A 16 -43.29 -18.80 20.51
C PRO A 16 -42.74 -18.97 21.94
N SER A 17 -43.60 -19.43 22.86
CA SER A 17 -43.26 -19.76 24.25
C SER A 17 -42.58 -21.13 24.44
N ALA A 18 -42.58 -21.97 23.40
CA ALA A 18 -42.07 -23.34 23.41
C ALA A 18 -40.87 -23.51 22.45
N ASN A 19 -40.07 -22.45 22.25
CA ASN A 19 -38.86 -22.50 21.43
C ASN A 19 -37.92 -23.59 21.98
N PRO A 20 -37.71 -24.71 21.25
CA PRO A 20 -36.95 -25.86 21.77
C PRO A 20 -35.48 -25.54 22.05
N ILE A 21 -34.91 -24.60 21.28
CA ILE A 21 -33.53 -24.12 21.45
C ILE A 21 -33.42 -23.30 22.75
N LYS A 22 -34.42 -22.48 23.05
CA LYS A 22 -34.53 -21.70 24.30
C LYS A 22 -34.82 -22.59 25.51
N ALA A 23 -35.70 -23.59 25.37
CA ALA A 23 -36.11 -24.47 26.46
C ALA A 23 -34.94 -25.26 27.05
N PHE A 24 -34.02 -25.72 26.19
CA PHE A 24 -32.81 -26.42 26.61
C PHE A 24 -31.88 -25.54 27.47
N ALA A 25 -31.63 -24.31 27.04
CA ALA A 25 -30.80 -23.35 27.78
C ALA A 25 -31.46 -22.92 29.10
N LEU A 26 -32.78 -22.73 29.13
CA LEU A 26 -33.54 -22.38 30.35
C LEU A 26 -33.57 -23.52 31.38
N ALA A 27 -33.49 -24.77 30.93
CA ALA A 27 -33.38 -25.94 31.81
C ALA A 27 -31.96 -26.14 32.40
N GLY A 28 -31.02 -25.23 32.12
CA GLY A 28 -29.63 -25.34 32.56
C GLY A 28 -28.84 -26.43 31.82
N GLY A 29 -29.36 -26.91 30.68
CA GLY A 29 -28.68 -27.89 29.84
C GLY A 29 -27.42 -27.28 29.21
N THR A 30 -26.29 -27.96 29.36
CA THR A 30 -25.00 -27.57 28.75
C THR A 30 -24.57 -28.50 27.62
N THR A 31 -25.31 -29.60 27.40
CA THR A 31 -25.00 -30.66 26.44
C THR A 31 -26.21 -30.96 25.53
N LEU A 32 -26.16 -30.52 24.27
CA LEU A 32 -27.15 -30.90 23.26
C LEU A 32 -26.77 -32.26 22.65
N LEU A 33 -27.57 -33.30 22.94
CA LEU A 33 -27.40 -34.64 22.36
C LEU A 33 -28.23 -34.75 21.07
N TRP A 34 -27.56 -34.99 19.95
CA TRP A 34 -28.23 -35.08 18.65
C TRP A 34 -28.81 -36.49 18.42
N PRO A 35 -30.05 -36.61 17.88
CA PRO A 35 -30.61 -37.91 17.53
C PRO A 35 -29.86 -38.53 16.35
N ALA A 36 -29.62 -39.84 16.41
CA ALA A 36 -28.89 -40.61 15.39
C ALA A 36 -29.54 -40.59 13.99
N SER A 37 -30.79 -40.14 13.87
CA SER A 37 -31.55 -40.04 12.63
C SER A 37 -31.27 -38.78 11.80
N HIS A 38 -30.46 -37.83 12.30
CA HIS A 38 -30.13 -36.59 11.57
C HIS A 38 -28.61 -36.40 11.36
N PRO A 39 -28.16 -36.10 10.13
CA PRO A 39 -26.75 -35.81 9.86
C PRO A 39 -26.32 -34.44 10.39
N MET A 40 -25.09 -34.36 10.91
CA MET A 40 -24.47 -33.13 11.48
C MET A 40 -24.00 -32.11 10.43
N ASN A 41 -24.09 -32.44 9.14
CA ASN A 41 -23.58 -31.63 8.04
C ASN A 41 -24.14 -30.19 8.00
N ARG A 42 -25.39 -29.97 8.45
CA ARG A 42 -25.99 -28.62 8.53
C ARG A 42 -25.42 -27.79 9.67
N PHE A 43 -25.11 -28.42 10.81
CA PHE A 43 -24.44 -27.73 11.92
C PHE A 43 -23.00 -27.43 11.55
N GLU A 44 -22.26 -28.38 10.97
CA GLU A 44 -20.89 -28.15 10.49
C GLU A 44 -20.81 -27.02 9.46
N GLY A 45 -21.80 -26.93 8.55
CA GLY A 45 -21.90 -25.83 7.58
C GLY A 45 -22.28 -24.47 8.18
N GLN A 46 -22.94 -24.45 9.34
CA GLN A 46 -23.39 -23.23 10.03
C GLN A 46 -22.58 -22.89 11.30
N ALA A 47 -21.66 -23.78 11.72
CA ALA A 47 -20.83 -23.64 12.90
C ALA A 47 -19.98 -22.36 12.87
N ASN A 48 -19.63 -21.88 11.68
CA ASN A 48 -18.92 -20.62 11.46
C ASN A 48 -19.70 -19.38 11.95
N ASN A 49 -21.01 -19.49 12.14
CA ASN A 49 -21.85 -18.42 12.67
C ASN A 49 -21.95 -18.45 14.21
N PHE A 50 -21.36 -19.45 14.86
CA PHE A 50 -21.33 -19.57 16.32
C PHE A 50 -19.93 -19.21 16.85
N PRO A 51 -19.77 -18.03 17.46
CA PRO A 51 -18.52 -17.66 18.10
C PRO A 51 -18.22 -18.61 19.27
N ILE A 52 -17.02 -19.18 19.30
CA ILE A 52 -16.57 -20.03 20.41
C ILE A 52 -16.32 -19.12 21.63
N LEU A 53 -17.03 -19.38 22.73
CA LEU A 53 -16.95 -18.58 23.95
C LEU A 53 -15.89 -19.09 24.93
N GLY A 54 -15.49 -20.36 24.80
CA GLY A 54 -14.55 -21.02 25.70
C GLY A 54 -14.79 -22.52 25.76
N LYS A 55 -13.88 -23.25 26.42
CA LYS A 55 -14.09 -24.66 26.74
C LYS A 55 -14.98 -24.77 27.99
N LEU A 56 -15.90 -25.73 28.00
CA LEU A 56 -16.74 -25.99 29.17
C LEU A 56 -15.86 -26.24 30.41
N GLY A 57 -16.03 -25.42 31.45
CA GLY A 57 -15.25 -25.48 32.69
C GLY A 57 -13.97 -24.63 32.70
N ALA A 58 -13.61 -23.95 31.61
CA ALA A 58 -12.51 -22.99 31.60
C ALA A 58 -12.96 -21.60 32.09
N SER A 59 -12.08 -20.91 32.81
CA SER A 59 -12.24 -19.48 33.10
C SER A 59 -11.92 -18.67 31.84
N VAL A 60 -12.78 -17.71 31.51
CA VAL A 60 -12.61 -16.79 30.39
C VAL A 60 -12.79 -15.36 30.88
N ASP A 61 -11.98 -14.44 30.38
CA ASP A 61 -12.13 -13.01 30.66
C ASP A 61 -13.29 -12.46 29.82
N PHE A 62 -14.16 -11.64 30.40
CA PHE A 62 -15.25 -11.00 29.67
C PHE A 62 -14.74 -10.21 28.45
N THR A 63 -13.60 -9.54 28.59
CA THR A 63 -12.97 -8.77 27.49
C THR A 63 -12.44 -9.66 26.37
N SER A 64 -12.17 -10.94 26.67
CA SER A 64 -11.72 -11.94 25.69
C SER A 64 -12.86 -12.61 24.92
N LEU A 65 -14.13 -12.36 25.31
CA LEU A 65 -15.29 -12.90 24.60
C LEU A 65 -15.50 -12.21 23.25
N PRO A 66 -16.05 -12.91 22.24
CA PRO A 66 -16.43 -12.29 20.97
C PRO A 66 -17.44 -11.15 21.15
N THR A 67 -17.26 -10.05 20.42
CA THR A 67 -18.07 -8.81 20.57
C THR A 67 -19.57 -9.03 20.46
N SER A 68 -20.01 -9.99 19.65
CA SER A 68 -21.42 -10.37 19.50
C SER A 68 -22.08 -10.90 20.79
N VAL A 69 -21.31 -11.29 21.80
CA VAL A 69 -21.82 -11.78 23.10
C VAL A 69 -21.43 -10.91 24.30
N GLN A 70 -20.65 -9.84 24.08
CA GLN A 70 -20.32 -8.85 25.11
C GLN A 70 -21.51 -7.88 25.31
N ASN A 71 -22.66 -8.40 25.72
CA ASN A 71 -23.85 -7.60 26.01
C ASN A 71 -24.06 -7.43 27.52
N ALA A 72 -24.96 -6.51 27.89
CA ALA A 72 -25.24 -6.18 29.29
C ALA A 72 -25.65 -7.40 30.15
N ASP A 73 -26.42 -8.34 29.60
CA ASP A 73 -26.85 -9.54 30.33
C ASP A 73 -25.67 -10.48 30.64
N VAL A 74 -24.74 -10.64 29.69
CA VAL A 74 -23.53 -11.44 29.88
C VAL A 74 -22.55 -10.71 30.80
N ALA A 75 -22.37 -9.40 30.62
CA ALA A 75 -21.56 -8.57 31.52
C ALA A 75 -22.05 -8.66 32.97
N ALA A 76 -23.37 -8.65 33.19
CA ALA A 76 -23.97 -8.83 34.51
C ALA A 76 -23.60 -10.16 35.14
N ARG A 77 -23.52 -11.21 34.31
CA ARG A 77 -23.21 -12.57 34.77
C ARG A 77 -21.72 -12.78 35.05
N PHE A 78 -20.87 -11.98 34.42
CA PHE A 78 -19.42 -11.94 34.62
C PHE A 78 -18.98 -10.92 35.67
N ASP A 79 -19.94 -10.24 36.33
CA ASP A 79 -19.68 -9.14 37.27
C ASP A 79 -18.83 -8.02 36.64
N ALA A 80 -18.99 -7.84 35.33
CA ALA A 80 -18.28 -6.88 34.49
C ALA A 80 -19.13 -5.65 34.17
N LEU A 81 -20.29 -5.49 34.82
CA LEU A 81 -21.10 -4.28 34.72
C LEU A 81 -20.48 -3.16 35.55
N ALA A 82 -19.95 -2.14 34.89
CA ALA A 82 -19.71 -0.86 35.54
C ALA A 82 -21.03 -0.07 35.59
N MET A 83 -21.46 0.35 36.79
CA MET A 83 -22.50 1.38 36.94
C MET A 83 -21.84 2.76 36.91
N GLY A 84 -22.13 3.55 35.89
CA GLY A 84 -21.83 4.99 35.84
C GLY A 84 -21.24 5.44 34.52
N ALA A 85 -21.89 6.44 33.90
CA ALA A 85 -21.46 7.23 32.76
C ALA A 85 -20.99 6.45 31.52
N ALA A 86 -21.74 6.54 30.41
CA ALA A 86 -21.15 6.26 29.11
C ALA A 86 -19.92 7.19 28.95
N THR A 87 -18.73 6.60 29.02
CA THR A 87 -17.48 7.31 28.76
C THR A 87 -17.21 7.12 27.29
N GLU A 88 -17.31 8.20 26.51
CA GLU A 88 -16.85 8.19 25.13
C GLU A 88 -15.32 8.19 25.16
N ALA A 89 -14.73 7.05 24.77
CA ALA A 89 -13.32 6.98 24.47
C ALA A 89 -13.15 7.43 23.02
N CYS A 90 -12.76 8.69 22.79
CA CYS A 90 -12.43 9.19 21.45
C CYS A 90 -11.11 8.56 21.01
N GLY A 91 -11.15 7.47 20.26
CA GLY A 91 -9.95 6.73 19.89
C GLY A 91 -9.18 7.47 18.80
N SER A 92 -8.11 8.18 19.12
CA SER A 92 -7.21 8.75 18.10
C SER A 92 -6.51 7.66 17.27
N PRO A 93 -6.09 7.93 16.01
CA PRO A 93 -5.34 6.95 15.21
C PRO A 93 -4.09 6.43 15.95
N GLY A 94 -4.04 5.12 16.22
CA GLY A 94 -2.95 4.48 16.95
C GLY A 94 -3.11 4.42 18.47
N GLU A 95 -4.21 4.93 19.02
CA GLU A 95 -4.55 4.81 20.43
C GLU A 95 -5.08 3.40 20.74
N VAL A 96 -4.33 2.67 21.57
CA VAL A 96 -4.62 1.26 21.92
C VAL A 96 -5.35 1.11 23.26
N ALA A 97 -5.36 2.16 24.10
CA ALA A 97 -6.13 2.24 25.34
C ALA A 97 -6.13 3.68 25.87
N ASN A 98 -7.22 4.12 26.49
CA ASN A 98 -7.22 5.31 27.33
C ASN A 98 -6.38 5.03 28.58
N GLU A 99 -5.61 6.01 29.06
CA GLU A 99 -4.97 5.97 30.38
C GLU A 99 -5.91 6.64 31.40
N PRO A 100 -6.65 5.87 32.24
CA PRO A 100 -7.69 6.43 33.10
C PRO A 100 -7.14 7.37 34.16
N THR A 101 -5.83 7.31 34.45
CA THR A 101 -5.16 8.17 35.44
C THR A 101 -4.93 9.60 34.95
N GLU A 102 -4.94 9.84 33.63
CA GLU A 102 -4.75 11.16 33.03
C GLU A 102 -6.05 11.99 32.95
N GLY A 103 -7.19 11.43 33.37
CA GLY A 103 -8.40 12.19 33.69
C GLY A 103 -9.16 12.84 32.53
N HIS A 104 -8.83 12.51 31.28
CA HIS A 104 -9.53 13.01 30.08
C HIS A 104 -10.82 12.23 29.81
N HIS A 105 -11.76 12.25 30.76
CA HIS A 105 -13.08 11.67 30.58
C HIS A 105 -14.06 12.79 30.23
N PHE A 106 -14.57 12.80 28.99
CA PHE A 106 -15.75 13.60 28.66
C PHE A 106 -16.98 12.78 29.02
N HIS A 107 -17.73 13.24 30.02
CA HIS A 107 -18.99 12.62 30.36
C HIS A 107 -20.07 13.11 29.40
N ILE A 108 -20.54 12.23 28.52
CA ILE A 108 -21.72 12.48 27.68
C ILE A 108 -22.80 11.53 28.19
N ASP A 109 -23.82 12.10 28.84
CA ASP A 109 -24.85 11.32 29.52
C ASP A 109 -25.86 10.79 28.50
N GLY A 110 -25.64 9.57 28.05
CA GLY A 110 -26.53 8.84 27.16
C GLY A 110 -27.70 8.22 27.92
N ASN A 111 -28.87 8.88 27.85
CA ASN A 111 -30.19 8.35 28.25
C ASN A 111 -30.37 8.02 29.74
N GLY A 112 -30.67 9.04 30.55
CA GLY A 112 -31.34 8.89 31.83
C GLY A 112 -32.25 10.10 32.06
N ALA A 113 -33.47 9.89 32.57
CA ALA A 113 -34.26 11.00 33.07
C ALA A 113 -33.47 11.70 34.19
N ILE A 114 -33.09 12.95 33.96
CA ILE A 114 -32.24 13.73 34.87
C ILE A 114 -33.08 14.13 36.09
N ASP A 115 -32.58 13.80 37.28
CA ASP A 115 -33.02 14.37 38.56
C ASP A 115 -32.58 15.84 38.64
N ASP A 116 -33.49 16.70 39.09
CA ASP A 116 -33.57 18.17 38.93
C ASP A 116 -32.52 18.97 39.73
N THR A 117 -31.31 18.43 39.95
CA THR A 117 -30.32 19.02 40.86
C THR A 117 -28.95 19.33 40.26
N SER A 118 -28.64 18.92 39.03
CA SER A 118 -27.39 19.31 38.34
C SER A 118 -27.56 20.62 37.55
N ARG A 119 -27.55 21.73 38.29
CA ARG A 119 -27.52 23.09 37.73
C ARG A 119 -26.17 23.36 37.04
N PHE A 120 -26.03 23.07 35.74
CA PHE A 120 -25.16 23.88 34.86
C PHE A 120 -25.36 23.77 33.33
N THR A 121 -26.13 22.85 32.78
CA THR A 121 -26.26 22.74 31.30
C THR A 121 -27.65 22.26 30.87
N TYR A 122 -28.61 23.18 30.83
CA TYR A 122 -29.93 22.92 30.26
C TYR A 122 -30.32 24.06 29.31
N TRP A 123 -29.68 24.05 28.15
CA TRP A 123 -30.38 24.36 26.90
C TRP A 123 -30.23 23.15 26.01
N THR A 124 -31.35 22.45 25.83
CA THR A 124 -31.61 21.47 24.79
C THR A 124 -31.16 22.00 23.42
N LEU A 125 -29.89 21.81 23.09
CA LEU A 125 -29.49 21.51 21.72
C LEU A 125 -29.79 20.02 21.54
N GLY A 126 -30.48 19.64 20.47
CA GLY A 126 -30.75 18.23 20.20
C GLY A 126 -29.45 17.45 20.31
N LYS A 127 -29.52 16.23 20.86
CA LYS A 127 -28.45 15.25 21.16
C LYS A 127 -27.41 15.00 20.04
N TYR A 128 -27.54 15.68 18.90
CA TYR A 128 -26.79 15.48 17.68
C TYR A 128 -26.29 16.81 17.05
N ASP A 129 -26.93 17.95 17.31
CA ASP A 129 -26.49 19.25 16.78
C ASP A 129 -25.62 20.04 17.78
N GLY A 130 -25.71 19.74 19.09
CA GLY A 130 -25.05 20.54 20.13
C GLY A 130 -23.66 20.08 20.59
N ASP A 131 -23.32 18.81 20.39
CA ASP A 131 -22.11 18.22 20.99
C ASP A 131 -20.83 18.88 20.46
N MET A 132 -20.74 19.06 19.14
CA MET A 132 -19.61 19.74 18.51
C MET A 132 -19.52 21.22 18.92
N GLU A 133 -20.66 21.89 19.12
CA GLU A 133 -20.69 23.28 19.59
C GLU A 133 -20.17 23.39 21.02
N VAL A 134 -20.59 22.48 21.91
CA VAL A 134 -20.11 22.43 23.30
C VAL A 134 -18.63 22.11 23.36
N ILE A 135 -18.15 21.12 22.58
CA ILE A 135 -16.74 20.74 22.55
C ILE A 135 -15.89 21.88 21.99
N HIS A 136 -16.27 22.49 20.87
CA HIS A 136 -15.54 23.63 20.33
C HIS A 136 -15.58 24.85 21.26
N ALA A 137 -16.70 25.12 21.94
CA ALA A 137 -16.79 26.18 22.93
C ALA A 137 -15.87 25.93 24.13
N HIS A 138 -15.77 24.68 24.59
CA HIS A 138 -14.84 24.28 25.65
C HIS A 138 -13.39 24.44 25.21
N LEU A 139 -13.04 23.94 24.02
CA LEU A 139 -11.70 24.10 23.44
C LEU A 139 -11.35 25.58 23.29
N ALA A 140 -12.27 26.41 22.79
CA ALA A 140 -12.05 27.85 22.61
C ALA A 140 -11.85 28.62 23.93
N GLN A 141 -12.41 28.14 25.05
CA GLN A 141 -12.31 28.81 26.35
C GLN A 141 -11.17 28.29 27.21
N HIS A 142 -10.87 26.98 27.13
CA HIS A 142 -10.06 26.29 28.12
C HIS A 142 -8.84 25.56 27.56
N ALA A 143 -8.76 25.31 26.24
CA ALA A 143 -7.62 24.60 25.68
C ALA A 143 -6.32 25.40 25.91
N PRO A 144 -5.23 24.77 26.38
CA PRO A 144 -3.96 25.45 26.64
C PRO A 144 -3.27 25.93 25.34
N ASP A 145 -3.64 25.38 24.19
CA ASP A 145 -3.04 25.59 22.87
C ASP A 145 -3.92 26.44 21.93
N GLN A 146 -4.50 27.54 22.44
CA GLN A 146 -5.45 28.41 21.71
C GLN A 146 -5.03 28.80 20.28
N LEU A 147 -3.74 29.07 20.02
CA LEU A 147 -3.27 29.42 18.68
C LEU A 147 -3.41 28.25 17.70
N ARG A 148 -3.11 27.02 18.15
CA ARG A 148 -3.24 25.80 17.35
C ARG A 148 -4.69 25.51 17.01
N GLN A 149 -5.58 25.66 17.99
CA GLN A 149 -7.03 25.50 17.80
C GLN A 149 -7.59 26.53 16.80
N ARG A 150 -7.16 27.79 16.89
CA ARG A 150 -7.55 28.84 15.92
C ARG A 150 -7.03 28.56 14.51
N ALA A 151 -5.81 28.06 14.39
CA ALA A 151 -5.23 27.67 13.09
C ALA A 151 -5.98 26.45 12.50
N ALA A 152 -6.26 25.42 13.30
CA ALA A 152 -7.08 24.28 12.90
C ALA A 152 -8.48 24.70 12.44
N HIS A 153 -9.10 25.63 13.15
CA HIS A 153 -10.39 26.20 12.77
C HIS A 153 -10.31 27.01 11.46
N ALA A 154 -9.20 27.67 11.15
CA ALA A 154 -9.03 28.30 9.84
C ALA A 154 -8.85 27.24 8.74
N LEU A 155 -8.11 26.16 9.02
CA LEU A 155 -7.87 25.08 8.07
C LEU A 155 -9.14 24.30 7.72
N ILE A 156 -10.07 24.10 8.66
CA ILE A 156 -11.34 23.39 8.37
C ILE A 156 -12.25 24.17 7.42
N GLN A 157 -12.10 25.50 7.34
CA GLN A 157 -12.80 26.32 6.34
C GLN A 157 -12.23 26.14 4.92
N ILE A 158 -11.02 25.58 4.81
CA ILE A 158 -10.36 25.27 3.53
C ILE A 158 -10.61 23.80 3.19
N PHE A 159 -10.29 22.89 4.11
CA PHE A 159 -10.48 21.44 3.96
C PHE A 159 -11.82 21.00 4.56
N VAL A 160 -12.90 21.48 3.94
CA VAL A 160 -14.26 21.34 4.46
C VAL A 160 -14.76 19.90 4.33
N ILE A 161 -15.50 19.46 5.36
CA ILE A 161 -16.44 18.33 5.33
C ILE A 161 -17.81 18.82 5.84
N SER A 162 -18.91 18.20 5.41
CA SER A 162 -20.25 18.57 5.90
C SER A 162 -21.06 17.38 6.42
N TRP A 163 -21.91 17.65 7.41
CA TRP A 163 -22.79 16.64 7.97
C TRP A 163 -23.91 16.26 6.98
N GLU A 164 -24.40 17.20 6.16
CA GLU A 164 -25.37 16.93 5.11
C GLU A 164 -24.80 15.98 4.07
N GLY A 165 -23.57 16.25 3.60
CA GLY A 165 -22.89 15.44 2.58
C GLY A 165 -22.51 14.05 3.08
N LEU A 166 -22.38 13.87 4.40
CA LEU A 166 -22.01 12.59 5.01
C LEU A 166 -23.20 11.82 5.61
N SER A 167 -24.33 12.49 5.85
CA SER A 167 -25.54 11.94 6.49
C SER A 167 -25.26 11.23 7.83
N ILE A 168 -24.36 11.79 8.64
CA ILE A 168 -23.93 11.25 9.96
C ILE A 168 -23.87 12.33 11.04
N ASN A 169 -24.88 13.20 11.09
CA ASN A 169 -24.97 14.27 12.09
C ASN A 169 -25.03 13.77 13.55
N TRP A 170 -25.09 12.46 13.79
CA TRP A 170 -25.21 11.85 15.09
C TRP A 170 -23.90 11.24 15.63
N ASN A 171 -22.77 11.39 14.92
CA ASN A 171 -21.49 10.79 15.29
C ASN A 171 -20.39 11.85 15.45
N SER A 172 -20.28 12.40 16.66
CA SER A 172 -19.35 13.48 17.01
C SER A 172 -17.88 13.05 16.90
N GLU A 173 -17.56 11.83 17.32
CA GLU A 173 -16.19 11.30 17.30
C GLU A 173 -15.54 11.37 15.91
N ASN A 174 -16.28 11.02 14.86
CA ASN A 174 -15.78 11.08 13.49
C ASN A 174 -15.38 12.50 13.05
N PHE A 175 -16.15 13.52 13.44
CA PHE A 175 -15.84 14.92 13.11
C PHE A 175 -14.68 15.45 13.97
N LEU A 176 -14.60 15.06 15.24
CA LEU A 176 -13.48 15.39 16.11
C LEU A 176 -12.17 14.77 15.60
N ALA A 177 -12.19 13.49 15.22
CA ALA A 177 -11.03 12.83 14.64
C ALA A 177 -10.54 13.52 13.35
N TYR A 178 -11.47 14.03 12.52
CA TYR A 178 -11.09 14.85 11.36
C TYR A 178 -10.49 16.19 11.78
N HIS A 179 -11.07 16.87 12.76
CA HIS A 179 -10.54 18.11 13.32
C HIS A 179 -9.13 17.92 13.92
N ASP A 180 -8.86 16.79 14.56
CA ASP A 180 -7.56 16.45 15.13
C ASP A 180 -6.45 16.30 14.08
N ILE A 181 -6.78 15.94 12.84
CA ILE A 181 -5.84 16.01 11.71
C ILE A 181 -5.37 17.46 11.54
N LEU A 182 -6.30 18.41 11.58
CA LEU A 182 -6.02 19.84 11.38
C LEU A 182 -5.27 20.44 12.57
N VAL A 183 -5.58 20.01 13.80
CA VAL A 183 -4.84 20.39 15.02
C VAL A 183 -3.39 19.91 14.97
N ARG A 184 -3.17 18.64 14.56
CA ARG A 184 -1.82 18.08 14.40
C ARG A 184 -1.01 18.82 13.35
N HIS A 185 -1.61 19.18 12.23
CA HIS A 185 -0.96 19.86 11.10
C HIS A 185 -1.10 21.39 11.09
N ALA A 186 -1.59 22.00 12.17
CA ALA A 186 -1.87 23.45 12.25
C ALA A 186 -0.69 24.35 11.85
N PHE A 187 0.55 23.89 12.10
CA PHE A 187 1.79 24.57 11.74
C PHE A 187 2.69 23.70 10.83
N GLY A 188 2.12 22.65 10.24
CA GLY A 188 2.81 21.72 9.36
C GLY A 188 2.86 22.20 7.91
N SER A 189 3.27 21.31 7.02
CA SER A 189 3.28 21.60 5.58
C SER A 189 1.96 21.24 4.90
N MET A 190 1.62 21.95 3.81
CA MET A 190 0.47 21.62 2.95
C MET A 190 0.50 20.15 2.48
N ARG A 191 1.70 19.60 2.26
CA ARG A 191 1.86 18.19 1.87
C ARG A 191 1.39 17.23 2.95
N GLU A 192 1.69 17.49 4.21
CA GLU A 192 1.34 16.62 5.33
C GLU A 192 -0.16 16.62 5.59
N ILE A 193 -0.78 17.81 5.62
CA ILE A 193 -2.25 17.91 5.79
C ILE A 193 -3.00 17.27 4.62
N LEU A 194 -2.62 17.56 3.36
CA LEU A 194 -3.24 16.92 2.19
C LEU A 194 -3.07 15.41 2.24
N SER A 195 -1.89 14.91 2.61
CA SER A 195 -1.64 13.47 2.73
C SER A 195 -2.55 12.83 3.76
N GLU A 196 -2.75 13.44 4.93
CA GLU A 196 -3.56 12.81 5.98
C GLU A 196 -5.07 12.91 5.70
N ILE A 197 -5.57 14.05 5.20
CA ILE A 197 -6.99 14.16 4.84
C ILE A 197 -7.35 13.25 3.66
N SER A 198 -6.43 12.98 2.72
CA SER A 198 -6.63 12.04 1.61
C SER A 198 -6.80 10.58 2.06
N TYR A 199 -6.41 10.24 3.29
CA TYR A 199 -6.61 8.90 3.85
C TYR A 199 -7.76 8.87 4.86
N SER A 200 -8.41 9.99 5.15
CA SER A 200 -9.55 10.05 6.05
C SER A 200 -10.80 9.44 5.42
N GLY A 201 -11.45 8.51 6.12
CA GLY A 201 -12.74 7.95 5.69
C GLY A 201 -13.84 9.02 5.58
N MET A 202 -13.75 10.10 6.37
CA MET A 202 -14.66 11.23 6.30
C MET A 202 -14.53 11.99 4.98
N MET A 203 -13.31 12.37 4.61
CA MET A 203 -13.05 13.05 3.33
C MET A 203 -13.41 12.18 2.13
N ALA A 204 -13.13 10.88 2.21
CA ALA A 204 -13.41 9.92 1.14
C ALA A 204 -14.88 9.70 0.86
N ARG A 205 -15.68 9.68 1.92
CA ARG A 205 -17.13 9.65 1.81
C ARG A 205 -17.67 10.97 1.26
N TYR A 206 -17.14 12.10 1.75
CA TYR A 206 -17.60 13.44 1.38
C TYR A 206 -17.35 13.75 -0.11
N LEU A 207 -16.15 13.42 -0.60
CA LEU A 207 -15.75 13.62 -2.00
C LEU A 207 -15.75 12.31 -2.81
N THR A 208 -16.58 11.36 -2.39
CA THR A 208 -17.06 10.17 -3.13
C THR A 208 -16.01 9.21 -3.71
N TYR A 209 -14.73 9.31 -3.34
CA TYR A 209 -13.69 8.36 -3.78
C TYR A 209 -13.59 7.10 -2.90
N GLN A 210 -14.35 7.02 -1.79
CA GLN A 210 -14.46 5.79 -1.01
C GLN A 210 -14.98 4.63 -1.88
N ASP A 211 -14.23 3.54 -1.92
CA ASP A 211 -14.50 2.32 -2.69
C ASP A 211 -14.59 2.51 -4.21
N SER A 212 -14.12 3.66 -4.72
CA SER A 212 -14.02 3.98 -6.15
C SER A 212 -13.08 2.99 -6.85
N GLY A 213 -13.51 2.46 -8.00
CA GLY A 213 -12.79 1.44 -8.75
C GLY A 213 -12.14 1.98 -10.02
N SER A 214 -11.08 1.31 -10.47
CA SER A 214 -10.57 1.47 -11.83
C SER A 214 -11.64 1.12 -12.86
N ARG A 215 -11.43 1.55 -14.11
CA ARG A 215 -12.36 1.26 -15.20
C ARG A 215 -12.54 -0.23 -15.43
N ALA A 216 -11.45 -1.01 -15.40
CA ALA A 216 -11.56 -2.46 -15.54
C ALA A 216 -12.23 -3.14 -14.35
N ALA A 217 -12.04 -2.65 -13.13
CA ALA A 217 -12.64 -3.28 -11.95
C ALA A 217 -14.14 -2.97 -11.83
N SER A 218 -14.58 -1.77 -12.21
CA SER A 218 -15.94 -1.29 -11.99
C SER A 218 -16.81 -1.20 -13.26
N GLY A 219 -16.20 -1.21 -14.45
CA GLY A 219 -16.88 -0.91 -15.71
C GLY A 219 -17.19 0.58 -15.94
N THR A 220 -16.92 1.44 -14.96
CA THR A 220 -17.15 2.89 -14.99
C THR A 220 -15.87 3.67 -14.76
N SER A 221 -15.79 4.92 -15.21
CA SER A 221 -14.60 5.74 -14.97
C SER A 221 -14.44 6.02 -13.46
N PRO A 222 -13.19 6.16 -12.95
CA PRO A 222 -12.96 6.55 -11.57
C PRO A 222 -13.66 7.86 -11.20
N ASP A 223 -13.99 8.00 -9.92
CA ASP A 223 -14.64 9.20 -9.40
C ASP A 223 -13.69 10.41 -9.47
N GLU A 224 -14.15 11.49 -10.12
CA GLU A 224 -13.34 12.68 -10.39
C GLU A 224 -13.43 13.76 -9.29
N ASN A 225 -14.39 13.66 -8.36
CA ASN A 225 -14.72 14.76 -7.44
C ASN A 225 -13.51 15.13 -6.58
N TYR A 226 -12.90 14.14 -5.92
CA TYR A 226 -11.74 14.42 -5.08
C TYR A 226 -10.54 14.96 -5.86
N ALA A 227 -10.27 14.41 -7.04
CA ALA A 227 -9.18 14.89 -7.89
C ALA A 227 -9.38 16.36 -8.30
N ARG A 228 -10.63 16.72 -8.64
CA ARG A 228 -11.02 18.08 -8.99
C ARG A 228 -10.87 19.02 -7.80
N GLU A 229 -11.46 18.70 -6.66
CA GLU A 229 -11.41 19.60 -5.49
C GLU A 229 -10.00 19.74 -4.92
N LEU A 230 -9.21 18.66 -4.97
CA LEU A 230 -7.81 18.70 -4.55
C LEU A 230 -7.02 19.74 -5.35
N MET A 231 -7.19 19.79 -6.67
CA MET A 231 -6.51 20.76 -7.52
C MET A 231 -7.17 22.15 -7.44
N GLN A 232 -8.49 22.21 -7.54
CA GLN A 232 -9.25 23.44 -7.69
C GLN A 232 -9.37 24.27 -6.41
N LEU A 233 -9.73 23.63 -5.29
CA LEU A 233 -10.08 24.31 -4.04
C LEU A 233 -8.97 24.19 -2.99
N PHE A 234 -8.27 23.06 -2.95
CA PHE A 234 -7.36 22.74 -1.84
C PHE A 234 -5.89 23.04 -2.12
N SER A 235 -5.49 23.23 -3.39
CA SER A 235 -4.09 23.43 -3.73
C SER A 235 -3.84 24.50 -4.79
N VAL A 236 -3.81 24.12 -6.07
CA VAL A 236 -3.18 24.91 -7.14
C VAL A 236 -4.11 25.94 -7.78
N GLY A 237 -5.43 25.77 -7.65
CA GLY A 237 -6.42 26.69 -8.18
C GLY A 237 -6.69 26.52 -9.68
N LEU A 238 -7.56 27.37 -10.23
CA LEU A 238 -8.01 27.29 -11.62
C LEU A 238 -7.00 27.85 -12.63
N ILE A 239 -6.19 28.83 -12.23
CA ILE A 239 -5.30 29.57 -13.13
C ILE A 239 -3.89 29.68 -12.55
N GLU A 240 -2.88 29.67 -13.41
CA GLU A 240 -1.50 29.81 -12.99
C GLU A 240 -1.25 31.23 -12.46
N LEU A 241 -0.56 31.31 -11.33
CA LEU A 241 -0.18 32.56 -10.69
C LEU A 241 1.35 32.73 -10.73
N GLY A 242 1.81 33.98 -10.83
CA GLY A 242 3.19 34.36 -10.56
C GLY A 242 3.50 34.29 -9.07
N GLU A 243 4.78 34.38 -8.70
CA GLU A 243 5.19 34.40 -7.29
C GLU A 243 4.63 35.60 -6.52
N ASP A 244 4.28 36.68 -7.22
CA ASP A 244 3.62 37.87 -6.68
C ASP A 244 2.08 37.74 -6.59
N GLY A 245 1.52 36.59 -7.00
CA GLY A 245 0.08 36.33 -7.04
C GLY A 245 -0.64 36.93 -8.25
N SER A 246 0.07 37.56 -9.19
CA SER A 246 -0.52 38.04 -10.44
C SER A 246 -0.87 36.86 -11.38
N LYS A 247 -1.89 37.02 -12.23
CA LYS A 247 -2.26 35.97 -13.20
C LYS A 247 -1.18 35.83 -14.26
N GLN A 248 -0.75 34.61 -14.53
CA GLN A 248 0.04 34.34 -15.74
C GLN A 248 -0.88 34.33 -16.95
N LEU A 249 -0.47 35.02 -18.01
CA LEU A 249 -1.26 35.18 -19.22
C LEU A 249 -0.57 34.49 -20.40
N ASP A 250 -1.37 33.87 -21.27
CA ASP A 250 -0.90 33.31 -22.53
C ASP A 250 -0.52 34.41 -23.53
N ALA A 251 -0.07 34.01 -24.72
CA ALA A 251 0.29 34.93 -25.80
C ALA A 251 -0.87 35.83 -26.29
N HIS A 252 -2.12 35.50 -25.93
CA HIS A 252 -3.33 36.24 -26.30
C HIS A 252 -3.86 37.11 -25.15
N GLY A 253 -3.19 37.13 -24.00
CA GLY A 253 -3.61 37.90 -22.82
C GLY A 253 -4.67 37.21 -21.97
N ASN A 254 -4.96 35.92 -22.19
CA ASN A 254 -5.90 35.15 -21.37
C ASN A 254 -5.16 34.47 -20.21
N PRO A 255 -5.77 34.36 -19.02
CA PRO A 255 -5.19 33.57 -17.93
C PRO A 255 -4.91 32.13 -18.36
N ILE A 256 -3.74 31.61 -17.99
CA ILE A 256 -3.36 30.22 -18.25
C ILE A 256 -4.09 29.32 -17.26
N GLU A 257 -4.83 28.31 -17.75
CA GLU A 257 -5.47 27.31 -16.91
C GLU A 257 -4.43 26.37 -16.28
N THR A 258 -4.59 26.06 -14.99
CA THR A 258 -3.62 25.24 -14.23
C THR A 258 -3.68 23.77 -14.59
N TYR A 259 -4.85 23.29 -15.02
CA TYR A 259 -5.10 21.90 -15.35
C TYR A 259 -6.25 21.80 -16.35
N SER A 260 -6.27 20.71 -17.12
CA SER A 260 -7.36 20.39 -18.04
C SER A 260 -8.30 19.32 -17.46
N THR A 261 -9.43 19.07 -18.13
CA THR A 261 -10.32 17.95 -17.83
C THR A 261 -9.58 16.61 -17.86
N GLU A 262 -8.65 16.45 -18.80
CA GLU A 262 -7.86 15.23 -18.90
C GLU A 262 -6.95 15.09 -17.67
N ASN A 263 -6.41 16.17 -17.10
CA ASN A 263 -5.67 16.07 -15.85
C ASN A 263 -6.58 15.55 -14.72
N ILE A 264 -7.81 16.06 -14.58
CA ILE A 264 -8.75 15.59 -13.56
C ILE A 264 -8.98 14.08 -13.67
N GLN A 265 -9.22 13.59 -14.88
CA GLN A 265 -9.41 12.16 -15.16
C GLN A 265 -8.18 11.32 -14.81
N GLU A 266 -6.97 11.85 -15.05
CA GLU A 266 -5.71 11.19 -14.69
C GLU A 266 -5.54 11.07 -13.17
N PHE A 267 -5.76 12.17 -12.47
CA PHE A 267 -5.61 12.23 -11.02
C PHE A 267 -6.70 11.43 -10.32
N ALA A 268 -7.91 11.32 -10.89
CA ALA A 268 -8.98 10.45 -10.39
C ALA A 268 -8.54 8.98 -10.28
N ARG A 269 -7.72 8.50 -11.23
CA ARG A 269 -7.16 7.14 -11.21
C ARG A 269 -6.28 6.89 -9.98
N CYS A 270 -5.66 7.93 -9.40
CA CYS A 270 -4.85 7.82 -8.19
C CYS A 270 -5.68 7.50 -6.93
N TRP A 271 -6.97 7.81 -6.95
CA TRP A 271 -7.90 7.70 -5.82
C TRP A 271 -8.79 6.45 -5.87
N THR A 272 -8.41 5.47 -6.67
CA THR A 272 -9.08 4.17 -6.77
C THR A 272 -8.59 3.18 -5.70
N GLY A 273 -9.46 2.28 -5.26
CA GLY A 273 -9.15 1.18 -4.34
C GLY A 273 -9.07 1.56 -2.86
N PHE A 274 -9.45 2.78 -2.48
CA PHE A 274 -9.49 3.19 -1.06
C PHE A 274 -10.71 2.61 -0.36
N SER A 275 -10.51 1.90 0.75
CA SER A 275 -11.58 1.30 1.54
C SER A 275 -11.35 1.53 3.02
N LEU A 276 -12.45 1.59 3.77
CA LEU A 276 -12.41 1.70 5.22
C LEU A 276 -11.71 0.47 5.86
N GLN A 277 -11.10 0.70 7.02
CA GLN A 277 -10.58 -0.39 7.85
C GLN A 277 -11.72 -1.16 8.51
N SER A 278 -11.41 -2.33 9.07
CA SER A 278 -12.34 -3.01 9.98
C SER A 278 -12.57 -2.17 11.25
N MET A 279 -13.77 -2.26 11.82
CA MET A 279 -14.13 -1.60 13.08
C MET A 279 -13.24 -2.11 14.24
N ARG A 280 -12.86 -1.22 15.15
CA ARG A 280 -12.27 -1.55 16.47
C ARG A 280 -13.28 -1.26 17.59
N VAL A 281 -12.99 -1.69 18.81
CA VAL A 281 -13.95 -1.68 19.94
C VAL A 281 -14.02 -0.32 20.65
N ASN A 282 -12.96 0.49 20.57
CA ASN A 282 -12.87 1.83 21.16
C ASN A 282 -13.21 2.95 20.16
N ILE A 283 -14.25 2.73 19.36
CA ILE A 283 -14.85 3.76 18.49
C ILE A 283 -16.37 3.69 18.63
N GLN A 284 -17.04 4.83 18.62
CA GLN A 284 -18.48 5.00 18.73
C GLN A 284 -19.18 4.19 17.65
N ASN A 285 -19.83 3.10 18.06
CA ASN A 285 -20.56 2.19 17.19
C ASN A 285 -21.98 2.00 17.74
N GLU A 286 -22.89 2.91 17.41
CA GLU A 286 -24.30 2.82 17.80
C GLU A 286 -25.08 1.81 16.93
N GLY A 287 -24.51 0.64 16.65
CA GLY A 287 -25.19 -0.45 15.95
C GLY A 287 -25.35 -0.26 14.44
N HIS A 288 -24.75 0.77 13.86
CA HIS A 288 -24.81 1.01 12.42
C HIS A 288 -23.50 0.61 11.70
N ALA A 289 -23.63 -0.19 10.63
CA ALA A 289 -22.49 -0.74 9.87
C ALA A 289 -21.79 0.28 8.93
N TYR A 290 -21.46 1.49 9.41
CA TYR A 290 -20.86 2.56 8.57
C TYR A 290 -19.34 2.45 8.37
N GLY A 291 -18.70 1.44 8.95
CA GLY A 291 -17.26 1.17 8.84
C GLY A 291 -16.38 2.13 9.67
N ASN A 292 -15.09 1.83 9.76
CA ASN A 292 -14.14 2.62 10.54
C ASN A 292 -13.68 3.85 9.74
N ARG A 293 -14.18 5.03 10.13
CA ARG A 293 -13.87 6.32 9.46
C ARG A 293 -12.86 7.19 10.22
N ILE A 294 -12.50 6.77 11.43
CA ILE A 294 -11.50 7.41 12.29
C ILE A 294 -10.10 7.02 11.85
N ASP A 295 -9.88 5.71 11.62
CA ASP A 295 -8.57 5.23 11.22
C ASP A 295 -8.32 5.49 9.71
N PRO A 296 -7.06 5.73 9.31
CA PRO A 296 -6.69 5.88 7.91
C PRO A 296 -7.18 4.72 7.05
N MET A 297 -7.84 5.04 5.95
CA MET A 297 -8.27 4.06 4.96
C MET A 297 -7.10 3.23 4.44
N ARG A 298 -7.40 2.00 4.04
CA ARG A 298 -6.46 1.14 3.33
C ARG A 298 -6.68 1.23 1.83
N ILE A 299 -5.61 1.05 1.08
CA ILE A 299 -5.72 0.76 -0.36
C ILE A 299 -5.83 -0.76 -0.49
N THR A 300 -6.97 -1.25 -0.98
CA THR A 300 -7.19 -2.67 -1.28
C THR A 300 -6.53 -2.97 -2.63
N GLY A 301 -5.55 -3.89 -2.63
CA GLY A 301 -4.48 -3.79 -3.63
C GLY A 301 -4.08 -5.05 -4.40
N ASN A 302 -4.45 -6.28 -3.99
CA ASN A 302 -3.80 -7.46 -4.57
C ASN A 302 -4.80 -8.46 -5.19
N GLY A 303 -4.61 -8.76 -6.49
CA GLY A 303 -5.30 -9.86 -7.19
C GLY A 303 -6.29 -9.42 -8.26
N ALA A 304 -7.04 -10.39 -8.80
CA ALA A 304 -8.03 -10.19 -9.87
C ALA A 304 -9.21 -9.27 -9.46
N ASP A 305 -9.47 -9.15 -8.16
CA ASP A 305 -10.56 -8.34 -7.60
C ASP A 305 -10.09 -6.94 -7.15
N THR A 306 -8.87 -6.53 -7.52
CA THR A 306 -8.34 -5.22 -7.12
C THR A 306 -9.12 -4.09 -7.78
N LYS A 307 -9.60 -3.15 -6.97
CA LYS A 307 -10.22 -1.90 -7.43
C LYS A 307 -9.17 -0.85 -7.82
N ARG A 308 -7.90 -1.07 -7.52
CA ARG A 308 -6.82 -0.11 -7.75
C ARG A 308 -6.44 -0.04 -9.23
N ASP A 309 -6.28 1.16 -9.76
CA ASP A 309 -5.63 1.38 -11.05
C ASP A 309 -4.10 1.35 -10.88
N LEU A 310 -3.45 0.33 -11.45
CA LEU A 310 -2.02 0.08 -11.33
C LEU A 310 -1.17 0.71 -12.44
N PHE A 311 -1.78 1.32 -13.45
CA PHE A 311 -1.04 1.86 -14.60
C PHE A 311 -0.48 3.26 -14.32
N PRO A 312 0.52 3.74 -15.10
CA PRO A 312 1.10 5.06 -14.89
C PRO A 312 0.06 6.17 -14.92
N LYS A 313 0.30 7.21 -14.13
CA LYS A 313 -0.46 8.46 -14.15
C LYS A 313 0.46 9.61 -14.47
N MET A 314 0.03 10.51 -15.35
CA MET A 314 0.77 11.72 -15.67
C MET A 314 0.64 12.78 -14.55
N ASP A 315 1.66 13.60 -14.35
CA ASP A 315 1.59 14.81 -13.54
C ASP A 315 1.08 16.03 -14.36
N LEU A 316 0.99 17.20 -13.73
CA LEU A 316 0.55 18.45 -14.38
C LEU A 316 1.55 19.00 -15.41
N HIS A 317 2.84 18.69 -15.26
CA HIS A 317 3.93 19.20 -16.10
C HIS A 317 4.36 18.18 -17.15
N ARG A 318 3.42 17.33 -17.58
CA ARG A 318 3.59 16.28 -18.58
C ARG A 318 4.61 15.20 -18.15
N GLY A 319 4.99 15.06 -16.89
CA GLY A 319 5.74 13.94 -16.30
C GLY A 319 4.87 12.79 -15.85
N HIS A 320 5.48 11.78 -15.23
CA HIS A 320 4.73 10.73 -14.56
C HIS A 320 4.84 10.88 -13.04
N ILE A 321 3.74 10.60 -12.35
CA ILE A 321 3.73 10.52 -10.89
C ILE A 321 4.70 9.41 -10.48
N GLY A 322 5.76 9.81 -9.79
CA GLY A 322 6.85 8.92 -9.38
C GLY A 322 8.18 9.16 -10.09
N ASP A 323 8.23 10.04 -11.10
CA ASP A 323 9.49 10.53 -11.66
C ASP A 323 10.40 11.08 -10.54
N GLY A 324 11.68 10.71 -10.59
CA GLY A 324 12.68 11.00 -9.55
C GLY A 324 12.69 10.05 -8.36
N LEU A 325 11.78 9.05 -8.28
CA LEU A 325 11.89 7.94 -7.35
C LEU A 325 12.71 6.79 -7.94
N PRO A 326 13.41 5.99 -7.10
CA PRO A 326 14.15 4.83 -7.58
C PRO A 326 13.24 3.75 -8.14
N LEU A 327 13.75 2.94 -9.07
CA LEU A 327 13.01 1.73 -9.46
C LEU A 327 13.05 0.73 -8.31
N CYS A 328 11.96 0.00 -8.09
CA CYS A 328 11.94 -1.06 -7.07
C CYS A 328 12.99 -2.14 -7.35
N ALA A 329 13.26 -2.43 -8.64
CA ALA A 329 14.32 -3.35 -9.05
C ALA A 329 15.74 -2.90 -8.67
N ASP A 330 15.96 -1.59 -8.49
CA ASP A 330 17.27 -1.00 -8.15
C ASP A 330 17.50 -0.82 -6.65
N LEU A 331 16.52 -1.17 -5.82
CA LEU A 331 16.72 -1.12 -4.38
C LEU A 331 17.91 -2.00 -3.97
N PRO A 332 18.68 -1.60 -2.94
CA PRO A 332 19.79 -2.40 -2.48
C PRO A 332 19.37 -3.84 -2.13
N PRO A 333 20.22 -4.85 -2.36
CA PRO A 333 19.93 -6.21 -1.94
C PRO A 333 19.62 -6.26 -0.44
N ARG A 334 18.51 -6.92 -0.07
CA ARG A 334 18.01 -6.93 1.31
C ARG A 334 17.84 -5.52 1.88
N HIS A 335 17.17 -4.64 1.13
CA HIS A 335 16.93 -3.24 1.50
C HIS A 335 16.31 -3.06 2.90
N PHE A 336 15.68 -4.09 3.46
CA PHE A 336 15.18 -4.08 4.84
C PHE A 336 16.30 -4.01 5.90
N LEU A 337 17.52 -4.41 5.55
CA LEU A 337 18.71 -4.28 6.39
C LEU A 337 19.54 -3.03 6.06
N SER A 338 19.18 -2.27 5.02
CA SER A 338 19.93 -1.08 4.60
C SER A 338 19.82 0.08 5.56
N ALA A 339 20.84 0.93 5.59
CA ALA A 339 20.76 2.24 6.23
C ALA A 339 19.52 3.00 5.74
N GLY A 340 18.76 3.58 6.66
CA GLY A 340 17.50 4.27 6.39
C GLY A 340 16.26 3.37 6.41
N ALA A 341 16.40 2.04 6.49
CA ALA A 341 15.27 1.12 6.64
C ALA A 341 14.46 1.49 7.89
N ARG A 342 13.13 1.54 7.73
CA ARG A 342 12.20 1.98 8.78
C ARG A 342 11.26 0.85 9.18
N TYR A 343 11.02 0.75 10.47
CA TYR A 343 10.13 -0.23 11.07
C TYR A 343 9.09 0.45 11.97
N THR A 344 7.83 0.06 11.81
CA THR A 344 6.72 0.57 12.62
C THR A 344 6.17 -0.54 13.50
N TYR A 345 6.02 -0.27 14.79
CA TYR A 345 5.47 -1.22 15.75
C TYR A 345 3.99 -1.47 15.47
N LEU A 346 3.61 -2.74 15.39
CA LEU A 346 2.22 -3.18 15.14
C LEU A 346 1.50 -3.66 16.40
N GLY A 347 2.20 -3.85 17.52
CA GLY A 347 1.62 -4.41 18.74
C GLY A 347 1.95 -5.87 18.97
N ARG A 348 1.21 -6.47 19.91
CA ARG A 348 1.28 -7.88 20.32
C ARG A 348 0.46 -8.81 19.43
N THR A 349 -0.43 -8.24 18.63
CA THR A 349 -1.18 -8.95 17.59
C THR A 349 -0.69 -8.46 16.25
N ALA A 350 -0.45 -9.38 15.32
CA ALA A 350 -0.12 -8.98 13.96
C ALA A 350 -1.35 -8.32 13.34
N SER A 351 -1.26 -7.00 13.10
CA SER A 351 -2.38 -6.18 12.61
C SER A 351 -3.09 -6.79 11.40
N ALA A 352 -4.40 -6.50 11.27
CA ALA A 352 -5.20 -6.86 10.10
C ALA A 352 -4.63 -6.34 8.76
N LYS A 353 -3.80 -5.29 8.80
CA LYS A 353 -3.17 -4.64 7.63
C LYS A 353 -2.27 -5.59 6.81
N HIS A 354 -1.71 -6.63 7.43
CA HIS A 354 -0.85 -7.61 6.77
C HIS A 354 -1.38 -9.05 6.92
N GLN A 355 -2.66 -9.20 7.25
CA GLN A 355 -3.28 -10.50 7.14
C GLN A 355 -3.27 -10.90 5.66
N PRO A 356 -2.86 -12.14 5.33
CA PRO A 356 -2.88 -12.60 3.96
C PRO A 356 -4.31 -12.47 3.42
N GLU A 357 -4.54 -11.53 2.50
CA GLU A 357 -5.84 -11.30 1.86
C GLU A 357 -6.37 -12.56 1.17
N ALA A 358 -5.47 -13.51 0.85
CA ALA A 358 -5.76 -14.66 0.02
C ALA A 358 -5.48 -16.02 0.69
N ILE A 359 -5.81 -16.17 1.97
CA ILE A 359 -6.07 -17.52 2.49
C ILE A 359 -7.57 -17.79 2.31
N HIS A 360 -7.90 -18.76 1.44
CA HIS A 360 -9.28 -19.17 1.14
C HIS A 360 -10.13 -19.27 2.41
N ALA A 361 -11.40 -18.86 2.35
CA ALA A 361 -12.38 -19.00 3.43
C ALA A 361 -12.45 -20.42 4.05
N THR A 362 -12.08 -21.46 3.29
CA THR A 362 -12.00 -22.88 3.68
C THR A 362 -10.79 -23.18 4.56
N THR A 363 -9.67 -22.48 4.37
CA THR A 363 -8.55 -22.58 5.30
C THR A 363 -8.94 -21.82 6.57
N LYS A 364 -9.46 -20.58 6.47
CA LYS A 364 -9.95 -19.76 7.60
C LYS A 364 -10.87 -20.55 8.55
N SER A 365 -11.81 -21.30 7.98
CA SER A 365 -12.74 -22.17 8.72
C SER A 365 -12.08 -23.41 9.35
N ARG A 366 -11.00 -23.97 8.78
CA ARG A 366 -10.32 -25.16 9.32
C ARG A 366 -9.36 -24.88 10.49
N ILE A 367 -8.68 -23.74 10.51
CA ILE A 367 -7.86 -23.37 11.68
C ILE A 367 -8.75 -22.84 12.82
N ASN A 368 -9.87 -22.19 12.50
CA ASN A 368 -10.91 -21.90 13.50
C ASN A 368 -11.42 -23.20 14.16
N ALA A 369 -11.49 -24.31 13.42
CA ALA A 369 -11.85 -25.63 13.94
C ALA A 369 -10.78 -26.28 14.87
N LEU A 370 -9.54 -25.78 14.85
CA LEU A 370 -8.45 -26.26 15.73
C LEU A 370 -8.33 -25.45 17.03
N GLY A 371 -9.16 -24.40 17.23
CA GLY A 371 -9.17 -23.61 18.46
C GLY A 371 -7.91 -22.78 18.72
N ALA A 372 -7.08 -22.57 17.69
CA ALA A 372 -5.89 -21.71 17.76
C ALA A 372 -6.18 -20.33 17.17
N SER A 373 -5.67 -19.28 17.80
CA SER A 373 -5.68 -17.92 17.25
C SER A 373 -4.86 -17.89 15.96
N TRP A 374 -5.55 -17.66 14.83
CA TRP A 374 -4.99 -17.62 13.48
C TRP A 374 -3.78 -16.70 13.32
N THR A 375 -3.72 -15.59 14.04
CA THR A 375 -2.70 -14.56 13.82
C THR A 375 -1.31 -14.95 14.33
N ASP A 376 -1.27 -15.89 15.27
CA ASP A 376 -0.07 -16.23 16.04
C ASP A 376 0.67 -17.44 15.43
N GLN A 377 0.04 -18.13 14.48
CA GLN A 377 0.57 -19.32 13.80
C GLN A 377 1.05 -19.07 12.36
N VAL A 378 0.89 -17.86 11.81
CA VAL A 378 1.38 -17.50 10.47
C VAL A 378 2.90 -17.29 10.55
N PRO A 379 3.72 -18.12 9.88
CA PRO A 379 5.17 -17.95 9.94
C PRO A 379 5.60 -16.64 9.32
N ARG A 380 6.32 -15.85 10.12
CA ARG A 380 6.93 -14.57 9.75
C ARG A 380 8.45 -14.69 9.81
N LEU A 381 9.15 -13.72 9.24
CA LEU A 381 10.59 -13.66 9.45
C LEU A 381 10.86 -13.32 10.93
N ALA A 382 11.52 -14.23 11.64
CA ALA A 382 11.95 -14.06 13.02
C ALA A 382 13.49 -13.94 13.08
N PRO A 383 14.04 -12.73 13.28
CA PRO A 383 15.46 -12.50 13.52
C PRO A 383 15.96 -13.28 14.74
N ARG A 384 17.17 -13.82 14.68
CA ARG A 384 17.72 -14.62 15.78
C ARG A 384 18.08 -13.74 16.99
N PRO A 385 17.51 -13.97 18.20
CA PRO A 385 17.66 -13.08 19.34
C PRO A 385 19.10 -12.75 19.81
N ASN A 386 20.05 -13.63 19.53
CA ASN A 386 21.43 -13.52 20.05
C ASN A 386 22.48 -13.17 19.00
N THR A 387 22.16 -13.32 17.71
CA THR A 387 23.14 -13.19 16.61
C THR A 387 22.72 -12.14 15.58
N SER A 388 21.42 -11.85 15.46
CA SER A 388 20.94 -10.88 14.50
C SER A 388 21.17 -9.45 14.99
N SER A 389 21.88 -8.68 14.16
CA SER A 389 22.01 -7.24 14.38
C SER A 389 20.66 -6.53 14.24
N LEU A 390 19.78 -7.02 13.36
CA LEU A 390 18.42 -6.48 13.20
C LEU A 390 17.62 -6.67 14.49
N TYR A 391 17.67 -7.86 15.09
CA TYR A 391 17.01 -8.13 16.38
C TYR A 391 17.46 -7.13 17.45
N SER A 392 18.77 -6.91 17.57
CA SER A 392 19.32 -5.99 18.57
C SER A 392 18.79 -4.56 18.43
N HIS A 393 18.61 -4.08 17.19
CA HIS A 393 18.09 -2.73 16.93
C HIS A 393 16.59 -2.62 17.25
N LEU A 394 15.79 -3.61 16.84
CA LEU A 394 14.34 -3.62 17.08
C LEU A 394 13.98 -3.85 18.56
N CYS A 395 14.75 -4.68 19.27
CA CYS A 395 14.55 -4.94 20.70
C CYS A 395 14.90 -3.72 21.58
N GLY A 396 15.76 -2.80 21.12
CA GLY A 396 15.97 -1.51 21.78
C GLY A 396 16.52 -1.57 23.21
N ARG A 397 17.26 -2.62 23.58
CA ARG A 397 17.87 -2.75 24.92
C ARG A 397 18.79 -1.55 25.19
N GLY A 398 18.55 -0.84 26.28
CA GLY A 398 19.25 0.41 26.60
C GLY A 398 20.76 0.21 26.70
N GLY A 399 21.53 1.03 25.98
CA GLY A 399 22.98 1.07 26.08
C GLY A 399 23.42 1.63 27.43
N GLY A 400 23.61 0.75 28.41
CA GLY A 400 24.52 0.99 29.52
C GLY A 400 25.89 0.46 29.13
N GLY A 401 26.89 1.34 29.02
CA GLY A 401 28.25 0.97 28.66
C GLY A 401 28.82 -0.10 29.60
N GLY A 402 29.39 -1.14 29.00
CA GLY A 402 30.09 -2.22 29.69
C GLY A 402 29.80 -3.56 29.05
N GLY A 403 30.78 -4.13 28.35
CA GLY A 403 30.69 -5.45 27.74
C GLY A 403 30.24 -6.50 28.76
N GLY A 404 29.01 -6.98 28.60
CA GLY A 404 28.39 -7.97 29.46
C GLY A 404 27.07 -8.45 28.84
N VAL A 405 26.98 -9.76 28.65
CA VAL A 405 25.88 -10.54 28.05
C VAL A 405 24.46 -10.01 28.32
N ASN A 406 23.67 -9.89 27.24
CA ASN A 406 22.20 -9.95 27.14
C ASN A 406 21.44 -10.28 28.45
N ARG A 407 21.21 -9.29 29.33
CA ARG A 407 20.29 -9.44 30.48
C ARG A 407 19.38 -8.21 30.58
N GLY A 408 18.12 -8.38 30.16
CA GLY A 408 17.06 -7.36 30.27
C GLY A 408 15.98 -7.53 29.19
N SER A 409 14.75 -7.11 29.50
CA SER A 409 13.63 -7.09 28.56
C SER A 409 13.82 -6.07 27.44
N CYS A 410 13.25 -6.39 26.28
CA CYS A 410 13.22 -5.49 25.14
C CYS A 410 12.41 -4.22 25.48
N ARG A 411 12.87 -3.08 24.96
CA ARG A 411 12.15 -1.80 25.01
C ARG A 411 11.73 -1.45 23.59
N PHE A 412 10.57 -1.96 23.19
CA PHE A 412 10.01 -1.74 21.86
C PHE A 412 9.61 -0.26 21.68
N ARG A 413 10.08 0.34 20.59
CA ARG A 413 9.74 1.71 20.18
C ARG A 413 8.68 1.68 19.10
N SER A 414 7.82 2.70 19.05
CA SER A 414 6.77 2.84 18.02
C SER A 414 7.32 2.92 16.60
N GLU A 415 8.49 3.54 16.42
CA GLU A 415 9.24 3.58 15.16
C GLU A 415 10.73 3.30 15.43
N VAL A 416 11.35 2.50 14.56
CA VAL A 416 12.80 2.25 14.54
C VAL A 416 13.34 2.54 13.15
N ARG A 417 14.44 3.31 13.06
CA ARG A 417 15.17 3.54 11.81
C ARG A 417 16.60 3.03 11.93
N LEU A 418 17.05 2.27 10.95
CA LEU A 418 18.43 1.82 10.88
C LEU A 418 19.33 2.98 10.44
N ASN A 419 20.39 3.25 11.18
CA ASN A 419 21.39 4.27 10.84
C ASN A 419 22.54 3.73 9.99
N VAL A 420 22.69 2.40 9.93
CA VAL A 420 23.74 1.70 9.18
C VAL A 420 23.15 0.49 8.48
N THR A 421 23.78 0.05 7.40
CA THR A 421 23.46 -1.22 6.75
C THR A 421 23.95 -2.38 7.62
N LEU A 422 23.04 -3.29 7.97
CA LEU A 422 23.31 -4.42 8.86
C LEU A 422 23.72 -5.66 8.05
N PRO A 423 24.65 -6.48 8.59
CA PRO A 423 24.89 -7.80 8.03
C PRO A 423 23.65 -8.68 8.25
N CYS A 424 23.33 -9.51 7.25
CA CYS A 424 22.23 -10.47 7.39
C CYS A 424 22.61 -11.61 8.34
N ASP A 425 21.62 -12.17 9.02
CA ASP A 425 21.79 -13.33 9.89
C ASP A 425 20.74 -14.43 9.65
N GLY A 426 21.17 -15.66 9.37
CA GLY A 426 20.28 -16.81 9.21
C GLY A 426 19.25 -16.62 8.07
N LYS A 427 17.96 -16.68 8.38
CA LYS A 427 16.87 -16.51 7.39
C LYS A 427 16.88 -15.14 6.73
N GLU A 428 17.40 -14.11 7.40
CA GLU A 428 17.55 -12.78 6.80
C GLU A 428 18.44 -12.80 5.55
N CYS A 429 19.36 -13.77 5.45
CA CYS A 429 20.23 -13.91 4.27
C CYS A 429 19.56 -14.61 3.09
N LEU A 430 18.42 -15.29 3.32
CA LEU A 430 17.75 -16.16 2.34
C LEU A 430 16.60 -15.46 1.60
N VAL A 431 16.21 -14.27 2.06
CA VAL A 431 15.04 -13.52 1.57
C VAL A 431 15.48 -12.21 0.94
N ASP A 432 14.75 -11.75 -0.08
CA ASP A 432 15.05 -10.48 -0.76
C ASP A 432 14.42 -9.28 -0.02
N THR A 433 13.23 -9.48 0.53
CA THR A 433 12.46 -8.47 1.27
C THR A 433 11.77 -9.12 2.48
N VAL A 434 11.17 -8.29 3.33
CA VAL A 434 10.27 -8.68 4.41
C VAL A 434 9.10 -7.72 4.45
N THR A 435 7.98 -8.15 5.02
CA THR A 435 6.82 -7.27 5.26
C THR A 435 6.61 -7.06 6.76
N VAL A 436 6.57 -8.16 7.52
CA VAL A 436 6.43 -8.13 8.97
C VAL A 436 7.53 -8.98 9.59
N VAL A 437 8.14 -8.43 10.64
CA VAL A 437 9.17 -9.07 11.46
C VAL A 437 8.54 -9.47 12.80
N ASP A 438 8.77 -10.72 13.19
CA ASP A 438 8.36 -11.29 14.47
C ASP A 438 9.51 -11.17 15.48
N MET A 439 9.25 -10.47 16.58
CA MET A 439 10.20 -10.20 17.64
C MET A 439 9.78 -10.93 18.92
N HIS A 440 10.45 -12.06 19.19
CA HIS A 440 10.28 -12.80 20.43
C HIS A 440 11.29 -12.35 21.49
N ASP A 441 10.82 -11.81 22.62
CA ASP A 441 11.67 -11.48 23.77
C ASP A 441 11.81 -12.69 24.69
N ASN A 442 12.96 -13.37 24.60
CA ASN A 442 13.27 -14.53 25.42
C ASN A 442 13.23 -14.27 26.95
N SER A 443 13.29 -13.01 27.39
CA SER A 443 13.31 -12.68 28.82
C SER A 443 11.91 -12.54 29.43
N THR A 444 10.91 -12.12 28.64
CA THR A 444 9.52 -11.96 29.07
C THR A 444 8.62 -13.07 28.53
N GLY A 445 9.06 -13.77 27.47
CA GLY A 445 8.24 -14.69 26.70
C GLY A 445 7.24 -14.00 25.77
N GLU A 446 7.27 -12.66 25.69
CA GLU A 446 6.36 -11.89 24.83
C GLU A 446 6.83 -11.88 23.38
N THR A 447 5.86 -11.88 22.47
CA THR A 447 6.09 -11.67 21.04
C THR A 447 5.42 -10.38 20.60
N VAL A 448 6.14 -9.57 19.83
CA VAL A 448 5.63 -8.36 19.19
C VAL A 448 5.96 -8.32 17.71
N TYR A 449 5.27 -7.44 16.97
CA TYR A 449 5.40 -7.36 15.53
C TYR A 449 5.85 -5.97 15.07
N TYR A 450 6.75 -5.95 14.08
CA TYR A 450 7.17 -4.75 13.37
C TYR A 450 6.85 -4.85 11.88
N GLU A 451 6.22 -3.84 11.30
CA GLU A 451 6.10 -3.65 9.85
C GLU A 451 7.39 -3.04 9.31
N TYR A 452 7.98 -3.64 8.30
CA TYR A 452 9.02 -2.98 7.51
C TYR A 452 8.37 -2.04 6.50
N VAL A 453 8.67 -0.74 6.61
CA VAL A 453 8.18 0.28 5.69
C VAL A 453 9.18 0.45 4.56
N ARG A 454 8.90 -0.19 3.42
CA ARG A 454 9.73 -0.11 2.21
C ARG A 454 9.94 1.34 1.78
N PRO A 455 11.16 1.75 1.37
CA PRO A 455 11.38 3.07 0.79
C PRO A 455 10.50 3.24 -0.47
N PRO A 456 9.97 4.44 -0.73
CA PRO A 456 9.20 4.70 -1.94
C PRO A 456 10.02 4.37 -3.19
N CYS A 457 9.45 3.56 -4.06
CA CYS A 457 10.02 3.17 -5.34
C CYS A 457 8.92 3.04 -6.39
N VAL A 458 9.29 3.01 -7.66
CA VAL A 458 8.38 2.85 -8.79
C VAL A 458 8.74 1.63 -9.62
N GLU A 459 7.75 1.07 -10.31
CA GLU A 459 7.95 0.00 -11.28
C GLU A 459 7.69 0.55 -12.67
N LEU A 460 8.52 0.17 -13.63
CA LEU A 460 8.24 0.49 -15.02
C LEU A 460 7.06 -0.37 -15.49
N THR A 461 6.19 0.19 -16.32
CA THR A 461 5.10 -0.59 -16.94
C THR A 461 5.60 -1.49 -18.06
N PHE A 462 6.70 -1.11 -18.70
CA PHE A 462 7.36 -1.87 -19.75
C PHE A 462 8.78 -2.21 -19.28
N PHE A 463 9.06 -3.50 -19.13
CA PHE A 463 10.32 -4.08 -18.64
C PHE A 463 10.70 -5.36 -19.41
N HIS A 464 11.94 -5.81 -19.29
CA HIS A 464 12.27 -7.18 -19.66
C HIS A 464 11.90 -8.10 -18.50
N GLY A 465 11.01 -9.04 -18.73
CA GLY A 465 10.40 -9.80 -17.63
C GLY A 465 10.23 -11.29 -17.90
N ALA A 466 9.86 -11.99 -16.83
CA ALA A 466 9.34 -13.36 -16.89
C ALA A 466 7.85 -13.39 -16.65
N LEU A 467 7.24 -14.51 -17.02
CA LEU A 467 5.85 -14.76 -16.71
C LEU A 467 5.74 -15.11 -15.22
N VAL A 468 4.78 -14.50 -14.53
CA VAL A 468 4.31 -14.94 -13.22
C VAL A 468 2.90 -15.48 -13.35
N MET A 469 2.59 -16.49 -12.55
CA MET A 469 1.34 -17.22 -12.65
C MET A 469 0.74 -17.46 -11.27
N SER A 470 -0.59 -17.35 -11.15
CA SER A 470 -1.33 -17.81 -9.97
C SER A 470 -1.84 -19.25 -10.17
N GLN A 471 -2.41 -19.84 -9.12
CA GLN A 471 -3.01 -21.18 -9.18
C GLN A 471 -4.02 -21.35 -10.31
N ALA A 472 -4.14 -22.59 -10.81
CA ALA A 472 -5.07 -23.00 -11.87
C ALA A 472 -4.98 -22.18 -13.16
N ASN A 473 -3.82 -21.54 -13.43
CA ASN A 473 -3.61 -20.70 -14.61
C ASN A 473 -4.56 -19.50 -14.71
N THR A 474 -5.20 -19.08 -13.60
CA THR A 474 -6.24 -18.04 -13.65
C THR A 474 -5.68 -16.65 -13.93
N LEU A 475 -4.47 -16.35 -13.44
CA LEU A 475 -3.74 -15.13 -13.75
C LEU A 475 -2.35 -15.49 -14.30
N LYS A 476 -2.03 -14.94 -15.46
CA LYS A 476 -0.72 -14.99 -16.08
C LYS A 476 -0.34 -13.56 -16.44
N MET A 477 0.81 -13.06 -16.01
CA MET A 477 1.23 -11.70 -16.36
C MET A 477 2.75 -11.61 -16.42
N CYS A 478 3.28 -10.73 -17.26
CA CYS A 478 4.70 -10.42 -17.20
C CYS A 478 5.02 -9.68 -15.90
N ALA A 479 6.20 -9.93 -15.34
CA ALA A 479 6.77 -9.19 -14.23
C ALA A 479 8.28 -9.01 -14.38
N ASP A 480 8.82 -7.90 -13.88
CA ASP A 480 10.24 -7.56 -13.98
C ASP A 480 11.08 -8.50 -13.10
N LEU A 481 12.09 -9.14 -13.69
CA LEU A 481 12.97 -10.10 -13.03
C LEU A 481 13.64 -9.54 -11.76
N GLY A 482 13.89 -8.22 -11.74
CA GLY A 482 14.57 -7.53 -10.64
C GLY A 482 13.67 -7.17 -9.45
N THR A 483 12.35 -7.38 -9.55
CA THR A 483 11.36 -6.99 -8.53
C THR A 483 10.91 -8.16 -7.65
N GLU A 484 10.63 -7.90 -6.38
CA GLU A 484 10.13 -8.91 -5.43
C GLU A 484 8.60 -9.04 -5.51
N VAL A 485 8.10 -9.75 -6.54
CA VAL A 485 6.67 -9.77 -6.90
C VAL A 485 6.02 -11.15 -6.94
N ALA A 486 6.81 -12.21 -6.84
CA ALA A 486 6.31 -13.59 -6.90
C ALA A 486 7.15 -14.55 -6.05
N SER A 487 6.56 -15.69 -5.70
CA SER A 487 7.21 -16.77 -4.95
C SER A 487 7.91 -17.78 -5.88
N ALA A 488 8.65 -18.73 -5.29
CA ALA A 488 9.29 -19.82 -6.04
C ALA A 488 8.33 -21.01 -6.19
N ALA A 489 8.05 -21.41 -7.43
CA ALA A 489 7.39 -22.67 -7.76
C ALA A 489 8.37 -23.59 -8.51
N CYS A 490 8.76 -24.69 -7.85
CA CYS A 490 9.74 -25.64 -8.36
C CYS A 490 9.07 -26.88 -8.96
N CYS A 491 9.60 -27.36 -10.08
CA CYS A 491 9.11 -28.49 -10.85
C CYS A 491 10.25 -29.44 -11.23
N GLN A 492 9.92 -30.70 -11.52
CA GLN A 492 10.88 -31.65 -12.07
C GLN A 492 11.29 -31.30 -13.52
N PRO A 493 12.51 -31.65 -13.97
CA PRO A 493 12.90 -31.62 -15.39
C PRO A 493 11.85 -32.26 -16.31
N GLY A 494 11.49 -31.60 -17.41
CA GLY A 494 10.49 -32.10 -18.37
C GLY A 494 9.01 -31.97 -17.96
N ALA A 495 8.71 -31.48 -16.75
CA ALA A 495 7.33 -31.21 -16.35
C ALA A 495 6.79 -29.96 -17.06
N HIS A 496 5.89 -30.18 -18.03
CA HIS A 496 5.26 -29.12 -18.85
C HIS A 496 3.72 -29.24 -18.93
N LEU A 497 3.13 -30.24 -18.27
CA LEU A 497 1.72 -30.54 -18.40
C LEU A 497 0.87 -29.67 -17.47
N ILE A 498 -0.37 -29.40 -17.91
CA ILE A 498 -1.34 -28.57 -17.18
C ILE A 498 -1.62 -29.13 -15.78
N ASN A 499 -1.43 -30.44 -15.53
CA ASN A 499 -1.66 -31.12 -14.24
C ASN A 499 -0.41 -31.20 -13.33
N THR A 500 0.67 -30.48 -13.65
CA THR A 500 1.91 -30.53 -12.86
C THR A 500 1.68 -29.94 -11.47
N MET A 501 2.07 -30.68 -10.42
CA MET A 501 2.13 -30.18 -9.05
C MET A 501 3.51 -29.56 -8.79
N ALA A 502 3.54 -28.26 -8.51
CA ALA A 502 4.75 -27.57 -8.10
C ALA A 502 5.05 -27.82 -6.62
N ILE A 503 6.30 -27.60 -6.19
CA ILE A 503 6.65 -27.46 -4.78
C ILE A 503 7.08 -26.01 -4.54
N THR A 504 6.49 -25.40 -3.51
CA THR A 504 6.84 -24.04 -3.08
C THR A 504 7.82 -24.10 -1.93
N GLU A 505 8.82 -23.22 -1.94
CA GLU A 505 9.77 -23.09 -0.84
C GLU A 505 9.91 -21.62 -0.44
N CYS A 506 9.72 -21.35 0.84
CA CYS A 506 9.73 -19.99 1.38
C CYS A 506 10.07 -19.96 2.88
N ALA A 507 10.60 -18.81 3.30
CA ALA A 507 11.03 -18.52 4.66
C ALA A 507 9.88 -18.06 5.56
N TYR A 508 8.85 -17.42 4.98
CA TYR A 508 7.67 -16.87 5.64
C TYR A 508 6.47 -16.81 4.67
N VAL A 509 5.26 -16.54 5.17
CA VAL A 509 4.02 -16.52 4.36
C VAL A 509 3.96 -15.32 3.42
N ASN A 510 3.47 -15.53 2.18
CA ASN A 510 3.49 -14.52 1.11
C ASN A 510 4.89 -13.96 0.83
N GLU A 511 5.94 -14.79 0.96
CA GLU A 511 7.27 -14.38 0.56
C GLU A 511 7.30 -14.14 -0.96
N ALA A 512 7.46 -12.87 -1.34
CA ALA A 512 7.80 -12.47 -2.68
C ALA A 512 9.32 -12.29 -2.80
N MET A 513 9.88 -12.75 -3.92
CA MET A 513 11.31 -12.76 -4.19
C MET A 513 11.58 -12.39 -5.64
N LYS A 514 12.84 -12.12 -5.97
CA LYS A 514 13.30 -11.91 -7.35
C LYS A 514 13.38 -13.23 -8.10
N TYR A 515 13.38 -13.18 -9.44
CA TYR A 515 13.43 -14.38 -10.27
C TYR A 515 14.69 -15.22 -10.00
N ASP A 516 15.86 -14.57 -9.88
CA ASP A 516 17.12 -15.26 -9.62
C ASP A 516 17.13 -15.99 -8.28
N THR A 517 16.49 -15.42 -7.26
CA THR A 517 16.30 -16.06 -5.95
C THR A 517 15.44 -17.31 -6.08
N ALA A 518 14.35 -17.26 -6.86
CA ALA A 518 13.52 -18.43 -7.14
C ALA A 518 14.28 -19.52 -7.91
N VAL A 519 15.09 -19.15 -8.90
CA VAL A 519 15.94 -20.07 -9.65
C VAL A 519 16.96 -20.74 -8.73
N ALA A 520 17.69 -19.96 -7.94
CA ALA A 520 18.69 -20.47 -7.00
C ALA A 520 18.05 -21.42 -5.97
N ARG A 521 16.86 -21.06 -5.47
CA ARG A 521 16.11 -21.88 -4.51
C ARG A 521 15.67 -23.21 -5.11
N CYS A 522 15.10 -23.21 -6.31
CA CYS A 522 14.75 -24.46 -6.98
C CYS A 522 15.99 -25.31 -7.33
N ALA A 523 17.07 -24.69 -7.79
CA ALA A 523 18.31 -25.39 -8.13
C ALA A 523 18.98 -26.06 -6.92
N ALA A 524 18.80 -25.50 -5.72
CA ALA A 524 19.34 -26.06 -4.48
C ALA A 524 18.58 -27.29 -3.96
N ARG A 525 17.43 -27.64 -4.56
CA ARG A 525 16.61 -28.77 -4.12
C ARG A 525 17.23 -30.12 -4.48
N ILE A 526 17.07 -31.09 -3.58
CA ILE A 526 17.63 -32.45 -3.71
C ILE A 526 16.57 -33.52 -4.02
N ASP A 527 15.29 -33.15 -4.05
CA ASP A 527 14.15 -34.06 -4.24
C ASP A 527 13.69 -34.17 -5.71
N GLY A 528 14.53 -33.71 -6.65
CA GLY A 528 14.28 -33.76 -8.09
C GLY A 528 13.49 -32.57 -8.66
N TYR A 529 13.01 -31.65 -7.82
CA TYR A 529 12.31 -30.43 -8.24
C TYR A 529 13.30 -29.27 -8.49
N THR A 530 14.21 -29.44 -9.45
CA THR A 530 15.43 -28.64 -9.55
C THR A 530 15.31 -27.36 -10.41
N GLN A 531 14.12 -27.01 -10.90
CA GLN A 531 13.94 -25.88 -11.81
C GLN A 531 12.64 -25.13 -11.54
N VAL A 532 12.60 -23.85 -11.88
CA VAL A 532 11.37 -23.06 -11.89
C VAL A 532 10.38 -23.64 -12.91
N CYS A 533 9.12 -23.78 -12.51
CA CYS A 533 8.06 -24.35 -13.34
C CYS A 533 7.82 -23.52 -14.62
N SER A 534 7.54 -24.17 -15.76
CA SER A 534 6.97 -23.46 -16.94
C SER A 534 5.47 -23.27 -16.83
N ASN A 535 4.81 -24.18 -16.14
CA ASN A 535 3.37 -24.24 -15.97
C ASN A 535 3.07 -25.15 -14.78
N PHE A 536 2.00 -24.89 -14.04
CA PHE A 536 1.55 -25.72 -12.92
C PHE A 536 0.04 -25.58 -12.70
N TYR A 537 -0.61 -26.67 -12.29
CA TYR A 537 -2.01 -26.62 -11.87
C TYR A 537 -2.13 -26.05 -10.45
N ARG A 538 -1.27 -26.57 -9.57
CA ARG A 538 -1.34 -26.34 -8.13
C ARG A 538 0.07 -26.20 -7.57
N ALA A 539 0.26 -25.16 -6.77
CA ALA A 539 1.43 -24.98 -5.92
C ALA A 539 0.94 -25.04 -4.45
N PRO A 540 1.47 -25.93 -3.61
CA PRO A 540 1.24 -25.89 -2.17
C PRO A 540 1.59 -24.51 -1.65
N GLY A 541 0.79 -23.98 -0.71
CA GLY A 541 1.15 -22.75 -0.04
C GLY A 541 2.43 -22.87 0.76
N CYS A 542 2.97 -21.71 1.14
CA CYS A 542 4.21 -21.58 1.88
C CYS A 542 4.29 -22.44 3.15
N PHE A 543 3.16 -22.91 3.68
CA PHE A 543 3.11 -23.85 4.80
C PHE A 543 1.93 -24.82 4.66
N ALA A 544 2.18 -26.09 5.02
CA ALA A 544 1.15 -27.12 5.14
C ALA A 544 0.55 -27.08 6.56
N TYR A 545 -0.77 -27.02 6.68
CA TYR A 545 -1.44 -27.13 7.97
C TYR A 545 -1.82 -28.61 8.21
N GLY A 546 -1.08 -29.29 9.09
CA GLY A 546 -1.51 -30.54 9.74
C GLY A 546 -0.85 -31.86 9.25
N PRO A 547 -1.10 -32.98 9.97
CA PRO A 547 -0.38 -34.26 9.79
C PRO A 547 -0.73 -35.08 8.53
N ALA A 548 -1.56 -34.56 7.63
CA ALA A 548 -2.18 -35.34 6.56
C ALA A 548 -2.08 -34.69 5.16
N GLY A 549 -1.01 -33.94 4.86
CA GLY A 549 -0.78 -33.43 3.50
C GLY A 549 -1.88 -32.47 3.00
N ASP A 550 -2.63 -31.86 3.91
CA ASP A 550 -3.67 -30.89 3.57
C ASP A 550 -3.01 -29.54 3.31
N HIS A 551 -2.46 -29.41 2.10
CA HIS A 551 -1.77 -28.21 1.65
C HIS A 551 -2.79 -27.06 1.55
N GLY A 552 -2.73 -26.11 2.49
CA GLY A 552 -3.35 -24.81 2.32
C GLY A 552 -2.94 -24.24 0.96
N MET A 553 -3.92 -23.84 0.17
CA MET A 553 -3.67 -23.31 -1.18
C MET A 553 -3.22 -21.85 -1.06
N SER A 554 -2.04 -21.51 -1.57
CA SER A 554 -1.63 -20.12 -1.75
C SER A 554 -2.08 -19.61 -3.12
N TYR A 555 -2.95 -18.60 -3.16
CA TYR A 555 -3.24 -17.84 -4.39
C TYR A 555 -2.09 -16.88 -4.79
N GLU A 556 -0.93 -17.05 -4.15
CA GLU A 556 0.27 -16.29 -4.42
C GLU A 556 0.71 -16.47 -5.87
N ARG A 557 1.20 -15.38 -6.48
CA ARG A 557 1.84 -15.39 -7.78
C ARG A 557 3.19 -16.10 -7.62
N ALA A 558 3.51 -17.04 -8.50
CA ALA A 558 4.81 -17.69 -8.55
C ALA A 558 5.52 -17.40 -9.87
N TRP A 559 6.84 -17.31 -9.81
CA TRP A 559 7.68 -17.19 -10.99
C TRP A 559 7.53 -18.42 -11.88
N THR A 560 7.42 -18.20 -13.19
CA THR A 560 7.49 -19.25 -14.19
C THR A 560 8.54 -18.95 -15.25
N ARG A 561 9.02 -20.01 -15.91
CA ARG A 561 9.77 -19.87 -17.16
C ARG A 561 8.78 -19.79 -18.32
N TYR A 562 9.03 -18.90 -19.27
CA TYR A 562 8.15 -18.74 -20.44
C TYR A 562 8.07 -20.02 -21.27
N ASN A 563 9.21 -20.69 -21.48
CA ASN A 563 9.28 -22.04 -22.04
C ASN A 563 10.52 -22.78 -21.49
N ALA A 564 10.80 -24.00 -21.98
CA ALA A 564 11.93 -24.79 -21.50
C ALA A 564 13.30 -24.11 -21.69
N SER A 565 13.42 -23.15 -22.61
CA SER A 565 14.67 -22.50 -23.01
C SER A 565 14.69 -20.98 -22.87
N SER A 566 13.60 -20.36 -22.41
CA SER A 566 13.46 -18.90 -22.34
C SER A 566 12.69 -18.48 -21.10
N THR A 567 13.15 -17.39 -20.49
CA THR A 567 12.49 -16.69 -19.38
C THR A 567 11.70 -15.49 -19.87
N ARG A 568 11.71 -15.15 -21.17
CA ARG A 568 11.17 -13.89 -21.68
C ARG A 568 9.67 -13.92 -21.88
N CYS A 569 8.97 -13.04 -21.19
CA CYS A 569 7.56 -12.74 -21.44
C CYS A 569 7.41 -11.75 -22.61
N THR A 570 6.31 -11.86 -23.37
CA THR A 570 6.00 -10.92 -24.46
C THR A 570 4.99 -9.89 -23.97
N MET A 571 5.27 -8.61 -24.22
CA MET A 571 4.30 -7.53 -24.01
C MET A 571 3.94 -6.87 -25.34
N GLN A 572 2.71 -6.42 -25.41
CA GLN A 572 2.16 -5.64 -26.50
C GLN A 572 1.55 -4.35 -25.95
N VAL A 573 1.38 -3.39 -26.84
CA VAL A 573 0.66 -2.15 -26.55
C VAL A 573 -0.42 -1.96 -27.60
N GLN A 574 -1.62 -1.59 -27.15
CA GLN A 574 -2.69 -1.10 -28.01
C GLN A 574 -2.69 0.43 -27.94
N VAL A 575 -2.53 1.09 -29.09
CA VAL A 575 -2.46 2.54 -29.23
C VAL A 575 -3.76 3.04 -29.86
N PHE A 576 -4.44 3.96 -29.20
CA PHE A 576 -5.70 4.53 -29.69
C PHE A 576 -5.45 5.71 -30.63
N ALA A 577 -6.10 5.71 -31.79
CA ALA A 577 -5.79 6.64 -32.87
C ALA A 577 -6.25 8.09 -32.59
N ASN A 578 -7.25 8.28 -31.72
CA ASN A 578 -7.87 9.57 -31.42
C ASN A 578 -6.96 10.49 -30.60
N ASP A 579 -6.26 9.94 -29.59
CA ASP A 579 -5.54 10.73 -28.58
C ASP A 579 -4.14 10.17 -28.25
N GLY A 580 -3.75 9.03 -28.83
CA GLY A 580 -2.47 8.39 -28.58
C GLY A 580 -2.37 7.76 -27.19
N THR A 581 -3.48 7.63 -26.46
CA THR A 581 -3.51 6.83 -25.22
C THR A 581 -3.23 5.36 -25.53
N VAL A 582 -2.79 4.63 -24.51
CA VAL A 582 -2.41 3.24 -24.66
C VAL A 582 -3.03 2.33 -23.61
N THR A 583 -3.22 1.07 -24.01
CA THR A 583 -3.50 -0.05 -23.11
C THR A 583 -2.34 -1.04 -23.16
N LEU A 584 -1.91 -1.52 -21.99
CA LEU A 584 -0.93 -2.60 -21.88
C LEU A 584 -1.60 -3.93 -22.19
N VAL A 585 -1.00 -4.72 -23.08
CA VAL A 585 -1.52 -6.02 -23.47
C VAL A 585 -0.48 -7.10 -23.16
N HIS A 586 -0.86 -8.07 -22.34
CA HIS A 586 -0.07 -9.28 -22.11
C HIS A 586 -0.74 -10.43 -22.88
N PRO A 587 -0.21 -10.87 -24.04
CA PRO A 587 -0.87 -11.86 -24.89
C PRO A 587 -1.15 -13.21 -24.21
N ASP A 588 -0.31 -13.57 -23.23
CA ASP A 588 -0.46 -14.80 -22.46
C ASP A 588 -1.36 -14.64 -21.22
N SER A 589 -1.87 -13.43 -20.97
CA SER A 589 -2.74 -13.11 -19.84
C SER A 589 -4.21 -13.33 -20.15
N GLN A 590 -4.94 -13.83 -19.17
CA GLN A 590 -6.41 -13.86 -19.16
C GLN A 590 -7.00 -12.77 -18.26
N ASP A 591 -6.15 -11.94 -17.66
CA ASP A 591 -6.61 -10.83 -16.83
C ASP A 591 -7.27 -9.77 -17.73
N PRO A 592 -8.57 -9.47 -17.56
CA PRO A 592 -9.28 -8.50 -18.38
C PRO A 592 -8.63 -7.11 -18.37
N SER A 593 -7.86 -6.78 -17.33
CA SER A 593 -7.14 -5.51 -17.25
C SER A 593 -5.95 -5.40 -18.21
N LEU A 594 -5.45 -6.54 -18.70
CA LEU A 594 -4.26 -6.70 -19.54
C LEU A 594 -4.59 -7.25 -20.93
N THR A 595 -5.86 -7.27 -21.33
CA THR A 595 -6.29 -7.62 -22.69
C THR A 595 -6.47 -6.38 -23.56
N ARG A 596 -6.62 -6.60 -24.87
CA ARG A 596 -7.08 -5.55 -25.79
C ARG A 596 -8.45 -5.05 -25.37
N ASP A 597 -8.73 -3.76 -25.58
CA ASP A 597 -9.95 -3.07 -25.16
C ASP A 597 -10.31 -3.25 -23.68
N SER A 598 -9.32 -3.40 -22.80
CA SER A 598 -9.57 -3.55 -21.36
C SER A 598 -10.27 -2.33 -20.74
N GLY A 599 -10.28 -1.19 -21.44
CA GLY A 599 -10.72 0.10 -20.91
C GLY A 599 -9.74 0.73 -19.92
N ASN A 600 -8.65 0.05 -19.56
CA ASN A 600 -7.54 0.64 -18.83
C ASN A 600 -6.61 1.35 -19.81
N VAL A 601 -6.95 2.61 -20.08
CA VAL A 601 -6.13 3.49 -20.89
C VAL A 601 -5.28 4.38 -20.00
N PHE A 602 -4.05 4.61 -20.41
CA PHE A 602 -3.16 5.59 -19.78
C PHE A 602 -2.39 6.37 -20.83
N ARG A 603 -1.98 7.57 -20.45
CA ARG A 603 -1.20 8.45 -21.32
C ARG A 603 0.28 8.12 -21.23
N VAL A 604 0.96 8.38 -22.34
CA VAL A 604 2.41 8.19 -22.47
C VAL A 604 2.99 9.41 -23.20
N ARG A 605 4.31 9.59 -23.06
CA ARG A 605 5.03 10.60 -23.83
C ARG A 605 5.48 9.99 -25.14
N TRP A 606 4.94 10.50 -26.25
CA TRP A 606 5.37 10.14 -27.59
C TRP A 606 6.49 11.05 -28.06
N ALA A 607 7.50 10.47 -28.70
CA ALA A 607 8.55 11.22 -29.38
C ALA A 607 7.93 12.14 -30.45
N GLU A 608 8.22 13.44 -30.37
CA GLU A 608 7.64 14.48 -31.25
C GLU A 608 6.10 14.50 -31.30
N GLY A 609 5.42 13.89 -30.31
CA GLY A 609 3.96 13.73 -30.32
C GLY A 609 3.43 12.78 -31.39
N ARG A 610 4.29 11.94 -32.02
CA ARG A 610 3.91 11.03 -33.09
C ARG A 610 3.70 9.61 -32.57
N TYR A 611 2.61 8.99 -32.99
CA TYR A 611 2.26 7.62 -32.62
C TYR A 611 1.59 6.87 -33.78
N PRO A 612 1.64 5.52 -33.80
CA PRO A 612 0.93 4.73 -34.79
C PRO A 612 -0.58 4.97 -34.67
N ALA A 613 -1.23 5.42 -35.76
CA ALA A 613 -2.65 5.74 -35.77
C ALA A 613 -3.34 5.36 -37.09
N GLY A 614 -4.61 4.96 -37.00
CA GLY A 614 -5.50 4.77 -38.15
C GLY A 614 -5.10 3.64 -39.10
N ARG A 615 -5.32 3.83 -40.41
CA ARG A 615 -4.95 2.84 -41.45
C ARG A 615 -3.43 2.70 -41.67
N ASN A 616 -2.63 3.57 -41.05
CA ASN A 616 -1.18 3.57 -41.15
C ASN A 616 -0.51 2.79 -40.01
N CYS A 617 -1.23 1.96 -39.24
CA CYS A 617 -0.61 1.16 -38.18
C CYS A 617 0.60 0.36 -38.65
N THR A 618 0.65 -0.07 -39.92
CA THR A 618 1.71 -0.92 -40.46
C THR A 618 2.98 -0.18 -40.84
N VAL A 619 2.99 1.16 -40.85
CA VAL A 619 4.13 2.00 -41.25
C VAL A 619 4.42 3.08 -40.21
N SER A 620 5.70 3.32 -39.93
CA SER A 620 6.12 4.25 -38.90
C SER A 620 5.84 5.70 -39.35
N PRO A 621 5.27 6.56 -38.48
CA PRO A 621 5.03 7.97 -38.80
C PRO A 621 6.32 8.81 -38.80
N ILE A 622 7.46 8.23 -38.43
CA ILE A 622 8.76 8.91 -38.37
C ILE A 622 9.54 8.71 -39.68
N ASP A 623 9.69 7.45 -40.09
CA ASP A 623 10.57 7.06 -41.21
C ASP A 623 9.87 6.24 -42.33
N GLY A 624 8.58 5.91 -42.15
CA GLY A 624 7.80 5.12 -43.11
C GLY A 624 8.12 3.62 -43.13
N ALA A 625 8.96 3.12 -42.22
CA ALA A 625 9.34 1.70 -42.17
C ALA A 625 8.20 0.81 -41.66
N PRO A 626 8.11 -0.47 -42.06
CA PRO A 626 7.12 -1.39 -41.54
C PRO A 626 7.25 -1.59 -40.02
N THR A 627 6.23 -1.16 -39.27
CA THR A 627 6.23 -1.25 -37.79
C THR A 627 6.03 -2.67 -37.29
N GLY A 628 5.45 -3.55 -38.09
CA GLY A 628 4.99 -4.86 -37.61
C GLY A 628 3.80 -4.80 -36.65
N CYS A 629 3.14 -3.64 -36.53
CA CYS A 629 1.86 -3.52 -35.82
C CYS A 629 0.69 -3.95 -36.70
N THR A 630 -0.40 -4.36 -36.07
CA THR A 630 -1.66 -4.72 -36.73
C THR A 630 -2.76 -3.72 -36.39
N THR A 631 -3.58 -3.36 -37.37
CA THR A 631 -4.81 -2.60 -37.13
C THR A 631 -5.79 -3.45 -36.32
N PHE A 632 -6.47 -2.82 -35.37
CA PHE A 632 -7.52 -3.42 -34.56
C PHE A 632 -8.79 -2.57 -34.62
N ASP A 633 -9.95 -3.23 -34.49
CA ASP A 633 -11.29 -2.63 -34.59
C ASP A 633 -11.44 -1.63 -35.76
N ASN A 634 -11.28 -2.12 -37.00
CA ASN A 634 -11.41 -1.32 -38.22
C ASN A 634 -10.50 -0.07 -38.30
N GLY A 635 -9.39 -0.05 -37.55
CA GLY A 635 -8.43 1.07 -37.53
C GLY A 635 -8.68 2.10 -36.44
N VAL A 636 -9.55 1.80 -35.46
CA VAL A 636 -9.70 2.60 -34.22
C VAL A 636 -8.43 2.57 -33.38
N SER A 637 -7.69 1.45 -33.41
CA SER A 637 -6.42 1.31 -32.67
C SER A 637 -5.39 0.45 -33.41
N CYS A 638 -4.14 0.57 -32.99
CA CYS A 638 -3.00 -0.23 -33.47
C CYS A 638 -2.48 -1.12 -32.34
N VAL A 639 -2.24 -2.41 -32.61
CA VAL A 639 -1.61 -3.34 -31.66
C VAL A 639 -0.20 -3.66 -32.11
N CYS A 640 0.77 -3.45 -31.22
CA CYS A 640 2.19 -3.51 -31.52
C CYS A 640 2.95 -4.33 -30.47
N ASN A 641 3.97 -5.07 -30.87
CA ASN A 641 4.97 -5.59 -29.92
C ASN A 641 5.83 -4.43 -29.40
N VAL A 642 6.30 -4.55 -28.17
CA VAL A 642 7.23 -3.59 -27.57
C VAL A 642 8.65 -4.14 -27.51
N ALA A 643 9.63 -3.27 -27.73
CA ALA A 643 11.04 -3.51 -27.45
C ALA A 643 11.53 -2.46 -26.46
N ILE A 644 12.35 -2.84 -25.49
CA ILE A 644 12.74 -1.96 -24.38
C ILE A 644 14.25 -1.85 -24.36
N ASP A 645 14.77 -0.63 -24.35
CA ASP A 645 16.18 -0.33 -24.25
C ASP A 645 16.42 0.51 -22.99
N THR A 646 17.24 0.01 -22.07
CA THR A 646 17.70 0.77 -20.91
C THR A 646 19.16 1.09 -21.08
N LEU A 647 19.50 2.39 -21.14
CA LEU A 647 20.84 2.88 -21.48
C LEU A 647 21.30 3.93 -20.48
N ALA A 648 22.63 4.09 -20.36
CA ALA A 648 23.22 5.17 -19.60
C ALA A 648 23.04 6.49 -20.38
N VAL A 649 22.65 7.56 -19.69
CA VAL A 649 22.44 8.87 -20.34
C VAL A 649 23.78 9.53 -20.61
N TYR A 650 24.67 9.52 -19.62
CA TYR A 650 26.03 10.06 -19.71
C TYR A 650 27.04 8.92 -19.59
N ASN A 651 28.04 8.90 -20.47
CA ASN A 651 29.08 7.85 -20.48
C ASN A 651 30.46 8.40 -20.11
N ASP A 652 30.66 9.71 -20.25
CA ASP A 652 31.93 10.39 -19.96
C ASP A 652 31.73 11.46 -18.89
N VAL A 653 32.59 11.46 -17.87
CA VAL A 653 32.63 12.48 -16.82
C VAL A 653 33.09 13.85 -17.34
N ALA A 654 33.74 13.90 -18.50
CA ALA A 654 34.15 15.15 -19.14
C ALA A 654 32.98 15.93 -19.75
N ASP A 655 31.90 15.25 -20.13
CA ASP A 655 30.73 15.81 -20.82
C ASP A 655 29.50 15.98 -19.90
N LEU A 656 29.74 16.32 -18.62
CA LEU A 656 28.64 16.56 -17.68
C LEU A 656 27.92 17.88 -17.99
N PRO A 657 26.59 17.86 -18.19
CA PRO A 657 25.82 19.06 -18.49
C PRO A 657 25.49 19.88 -17.24
N PRO A 658 24.96 21.11 -17.41
CA PRO A 658 24.44 21.90 -16.30
C PRO A 658 23.29 21.18 -15.57
N THR A 659 23.10 21.52 -14.28
CA THR A 659 22.10 20.87 -13.39
C THR A 659 20.67 20.93 -13.94
N SER A 660 20.28 22.05 -14.56
CA SER A 660 18.95 22.22 -15.15
C SER A 660 18.65 21.25 -16.30
N LEU A 661 19.68 20.74 -16.98
CA LEU A 661 19.53 19.70 -18.00
C LEU A 661 19.45 18.31 -17.36
N LEU A 662 20.23 18.04 -16.31
CA LEU A 662 20.18 16.79 -15.56
C LEU A 662 18.76 16.48 -15.04
N GLU A 663 18.06 17.48 -14.51
CA GLU A 663 16.69 17.30 -14.00
C GLU A 663 15.66 16.98 -15.08
N ARG A 664 15.92 17.41 -16.33
CA ARG A 664 15.04 17.15 -17.47
C ARG A 664 15.36 15.82 -18.15
N THR A 665 16.62 15.39 -18.14
CA THR A 665 17.07 14.17 -18.80
C THR A 665 16.97 12.95 -17.89
N LEU A 666 17.30 13.09 -16.60
CA LEU A 666 17.31 11.98 -15.64
C LEU A 666 15.98 11.92 -14.88
N THR A 667 15.02 11.19 -15.43
CA THR A 667 13.68 11.03 -14.83
C THR A 667 13.61 9.87 -13.84
N ILE A 668 14.58 8.95 -13.84
CA ILE A 668 14.62 7.80 -12.94
C ILE A 668 15.46 8.15 -11.71
N GLY A 669 14.89 7.96 -10.51
CA GLY A 669 15.60 8.18 -9.26
C GLY A 669 16.60 7.05 -8.95
N ALA A 670 17.41 7.25 -7.91
CA ALA A 670 18.29 6.23 -7.34
C ALA A 670 18.13 6.17 -5.82
N PRO A 671 18.35 5.01 -5.18
CA PRO A 671 18.53 4.98 -3.73
C PRO A 671 19.79 5.77 -3.36
N ALA A 672 19.81 6.28 -2.13
CA ALA A 672 20.99 6.97 -1.62
C ALA A 672 22.22 6.02 -1.66
N PRO A 673 23.42 6.49 -2.06
CA PRO A 673 24.62 5.66 -2.13
C PRO A 673 24.92 4.90 -0.84
N GLU A 674 24.62 5.49 0.31
CA GLU A 674 24.84 4.90 1.64
C GLU A 674 23.98 3.65 1.89
N ALA A 675 22.85 3.51 1.19
CA ALA A 675 21.95 2.37 1.36
C ALA A 675 22.52 1.05 0.79
N PHE A 676 23.50 1.13 -0.11
CA PHE A 676 24.16 -0.03 -0.74
C PHE A 676 25.32 -0.61 0.09
N GLY A 677 25.57 -0.05 1.27
CA GLY A 677 26.68 -0.45 2.15
C GLY A 677 27.99 0.30 1.83
N GLN A 678 28.93 0.23 2.77
CA GLN A 678 30.19 0.97 2.65
C GLN A 678 31.01 0.48 1.45
N GLY A 679 31.49 1.42 0.64
CA GLY A 679 32.37 1.14 -0.49
C GLY A 679 31.67 0.67 -1.77
N ALA A 680 30.35 0.50 -1.80
CA ALA A 680 29.62 0.15 -3.02
C ALA A 680 29.65 1.28 -4.07
N TYR A 681 29.60 2.52 -3.60
CA TYR A 681 29.68 3.73 -4.41
C TYR A 681 30.83 4.61 -3.94
N VAL A 682 31.50 5.23 -4.91
CA VAL A 682 32.61 6.15 -4.67
C VAL A 682 32.24 7.50 -5.25
N ARG A 683 32.44 8.57 -4.48
CA ARG A 683 32.24 9.94 -4.97
C ARG A 683 33.28 10.25 -6.05
N CYS A 684 32.82 10.76 -7.19
CA CYS A 684 33.68 11.24 -8.27
C CYS A 684 34.42 12.49 -7.83
N MET A 685 35.75 12.41 -7.74
CA MET A 685 36.65 13.52 -7.38
C MET A 685 37.45 14.05 -8.57
N SER A 686 37.05 13.72 -9.81
CA SER A 686 37.72 14.26 -11.01
C SER A 686 37.56 15.78 -11.07
N ALA A 687 38.45 16.44 -11.82
CA ALA A 687 38.36 17.89 -12.04
C ALA A 687 37.01 18.27 -12.68
N ALA A 688 36.50 17.46 -13.61
CA ALA A 688 35.22 17.68 -14.28
C ALA A 688 34.02 17.58 -13.30
N CYS A 689 33.98 16.53 -12.46
CA CYS A 689 32.95 16.38 -11.43
C CYS A 689 32.97 17.53 -10.42
N THR A 690 34.17 17.95 -10.00
CA THR A 690 34.35 19.06 -9.04
C THR A 690 33.93 20.40 -9.66
N ALA A 691 34.27 20.63 -10.93
CA ALA A 691 33.85 21.81 -11.68
C ALA A 691 32.33 21.87 -11.85
N ALA A 692 31.68 20.77 -12.23
CA ALA A 692 30.23 20.70 -12.40
C ALA A 692 29.45 20.98 -11.09
N VAL A 693 29.96 20.50 -9.95
CA VAL A 693 29.41 20.79 -8.63
C VAL A 693 29.65 22.25 -8.22
N SER A 694 30.78 22.84 -8.61
CA SER A 694 31.08 24.24 -8.26
C SER A 694 30.26 25.21 -9.11
N SER A 695 30.08 24.95 -10.40
CA SER A 695 29.28 25.79 -11.31
C SER A 695 27.81 25.83 -10.94
N SER A 696 27.26 24.72 -10.41
CA SER A 696 25.87 24.68 -9.93
C SER A 696 25.66 25.52 -8.66
N ALA A 697 26.71 25.75 -7.85
CA ALA A 697 26.65 26.61 -6.68
C ALA A 697 26.63 28.10 -7.04
N SER A 698 27.29 28.49 -8.14
CA SER A 698 27.34 29.90 -8.58
C SER A 698 26.07 30.39 -9.29
N SER A 699 25.26 29.50 -9.87
CA SER A 699 24.02 29.87 -10.56
C SER A 699 22.84 30.17 -9.63
N ALA A 700 22.92 29.82 -8.35
CA ALA A 700 21.85 30.01 -7.36
C ALA A 700 21.71 31.46 -6.85
N GLY A 701 22.46 32.43 -7.42
CA GLY A 701 22.53 33.81 -6.94
C GLY A 701 21.98 34.89 -7.88
N SER A 702 21.47 34.55 -9.08
CA SER A 702 21.11 35.59 -10.06
C SER A 702 20.12 35.14 -11.13
N SER A 703 18.82 35.19 -10.87
CA SER A 703 17.77 35.61 -11.83
C SER A 703 16.36 35.34 -11.28
N GLY A 704 15.60 36.41 -11.04
CA GLY A 704 14.16 36.35 -10.76
C GLY A 704 13.33 36.23 -12.05
N SER A 705 13.31 35.05 -12.66
CA SER A 705 12.41 34.79 -13.80
C SER A 705 11.87 33.36 -13.78
N SER A 706 10.56 33.27 -13.56
CA SER A 706 9.59 32.27 -14.03
C SER A 706 10.00 30.80 -14.01
N GLY A 707 9.44 30.07 -13.03
CA GLY A 707 8.87 28.73 -13.25
C GLY A 707 9.85 27.63 -13.66
N SER A 708 10.25 26.83 -12.66
CA SER A 708 11.01 25.57 -12.75
C SER A 708 12.53 25.69 -13.00
N SER A 709 13.31 25.16 -12.04
CA SER A 709 14.78 24.93 -12.04
C SER A 709 15.73 25.96 -11.39
N ALA A 710 15.27 27.07 -10.81
CA ALA A 710 16.17 28.07 -10.21
C ALA A 710 16.89 27.64 -8.91
N ASP A 711 16.38 26.62 -8.19
CA ASP A 711 16.91 26.20 -6.87
C ASP A 711 17.54 24.80 -6.83
N ALA A 712 17.73 24.16 -7.99
CA ALA A 712 18.32 22.83 -8.06
C ALA A 712 19.84 22.90 -8.25
N ARG A 713 20.59 22.25 -7.35
CA ARG A 713 22.06 22.26 -7.36
C ARG A 713 22.61 20.84 -7.34
N LEU A 714 23.43 20.49 -8.34
CA LEU A 714 24.24 19.26 -8.29
C LEU A 714 25.26 19.36 -7.15
N VAL A 715 25.22 18.44 -6.19
CA VAL A 715 26.12 18.43 -5.03
C VAL A 715 27.17 17.31 -5.07
N ALA A 716 26.89 16.21 -5.75
CA ALA A 716 27.84 15.12 -5.94
C ALA A 716 27.46 14.23 -7.12
N VAL A 717 28.47 13.57 -7.69
CA VAL A 717 28.32 12.46 -8.63
C VAL A 717 28.99 11.25 -8.01
N TYR A 718 28.33 10.09 -8.04
CA TYR A 718 28.83 8.83 -7.52
C TYR A 718 28.93 7.81 -8.65
N THR A 719 30.03 7.08 -8.69
CA THR A 719 30.24 5.95 -9.60
C THR A 719 30.21 4.66 -8.80
N HIS A 720 29.70 3.58 -9.39
CA HIS A 720 29.77 2.27 -8.75
C HIS A 720 31.24 1.84 -8.60
N ALA A 721 31.59 1.17 -7.51
CA ALA A 721 32.98 0.85 -7.20
C ALA A 721 33.66 -0.03 -8.26
N SER A 722 32.90 -0.92 -8.91
CA SER A 722 33.43 -1.75 -10.01
C SER A 722 33.77 -0.97 -11.29
N SER A 723 33.27 0.24 -11.44
CA SER A 723 33.44 1.13 -12.61
C SER A 723 33.95 2.50 -12.17
N ALA A 724 34.73 2.55 -11.09
CA ALA A 724 35.21 3.79 -10.51
C ALA A 724 35.89 4.70 -11.55
N GLY A 725 35.36 5.91 -11.70
CA GLY A 725 35.87 6.89 -12.67
C GLY A 725 35.19 6.89 -14.05
N ALA A 726 34.31 5.94 -14.35
CA ALA A 726 33.48 5.93 -15.55
C ALA A 726 31.99 6.08 -15.20
N LEU A 727 31.22 6.73 -16.08
CA LEU A 727 29.77 6.81 -15.92
C LEU A 727 29.09 5.61 -16.59
N ASP A 728 28.26 4.91 -15.84
CA ASP A 728 27.42 3.82 -16.34
C ASP A 728 25.98 3.98 -15.81
N GLN A 729 25.10 3.03 -16.11
CA GLN A 729 23.68 3.05 -15.70
C GLN A 729 23.48 3.05 -14.17
N ARG A 730 24.50 2.65 -13.41
CA ARG A 730 24.47 2.62 -11.95
C ARG A 730 24.97 3.94 -11.35
N SER A 731 25.63 4.81 -12.11
CA SER A 731 26.08 6.10 -11.60
C SER A 731 24.92 6.94 -11.05
N ILE A 732 25.17 7.65 -9.96
CA ILE A 732 24.16 8.40 -9.20
C ILE A 732 24.53 9.88 -9.17
N PHE A 733 23.57 10.74 -9.51
CA PHE A 733 23.67 12.19 -9.39
C PHE A 733 22.88 12.66 -8.18
N ALA A 734 23.57 13.30 -7.23
CA ALA A 734 22.94 13.90 -6.05
C ALA A 734 22.62 15.37 -6.31
N ILE A 735 21.34 15.71 -6.28
CA ILE A 735 20.80 17.05 -6.56
C ILE A 735 20.07 17.57 -5.33
N LEU A 736 20.46 18.75 -4.87
CA LEU A 736 19.78 19.48 -3.81
C LEU A 736 18.71 20.39 -4.45
N ARG A 737 17.44 20.13 -4.18
CA ARG A 737 16.29 20.91 -4.67
C ARG A 737 15.78 21.85 -3.58
N ASN A 738 15.40 23.08 -3.95
CA ASN A 738 14.81 24.09 -3.05
C ASN A 738 15.69 24.31 -1.80
N GLY A 739 17.01 24.25 -1.97
CA GLY A 739 18.02 24.41 -0.91
C GLY A 739 18.05 23.37 0.22
N THR A 740 17.05 22.48 0.31
CA THR A 740 16.82 21.65 1.51
C THR A 740 16.61 20.17 1.20
N ARG A 741 16.12 19.82 -0.01
CA ARG A 741 15.75 18.45 -0.35
C ARG A 741 16.80 17.78 -1.22
N LEU A 742 17.60 16.90 -0.62
CA LEU A 742 18.53 16.06 -1.37
C LEU A 742 17.78 14.94 -2.11
N THR A 743 17.97 14.85 -3.42
CA THR A 743 17.38 13.85 -4.31
C THR A 743 18.50 13.16 -5.08
N TYR A 744 18.35 11.87 -5.34
CA TYR A 744 19.32 11.08 -6.08
C TYR A 744 18.69 10.62 -7.38
N LEU A 745 19.35 10.89 -8.51
CA LEU A 745 18.90 10.49 -9.85
C LEU A 745 19.87 9.45 -10.41
N ALA A 746 19.33 8.40 -11.02
CA ALA A 746 20.12 7.39 -11.69
C ALA A 746 20.54 7.88 -13.08
N ASN A 747 21.77 7.55 -13.49
CA ASN A 747 22.28 7.83 -14.83
C ASN A 747 21.70 6.89 -15.89
N LYS A 748 20.37 6.80 -15.98
CA LYS A 748 19.73 5.89 -16.92
C LYS A 748 18.40 6.40 -17.43
N VAL A 749 18.08 5.91 -18.62
CA VAL A 749 16.81 6.13 -19.29
C VAL A 749 16.28 4.78 -19.76
N SER A 750 14.98 4.57 -19.62
CA SER A 750 14.28 3.44 -20.22
C SER A 750 13.41 3.93 -21.37
N THR A 751 13.69 3.41 -22.56
CA THR A 751 13.01 3.76 -23.81
C THR A 751 12.25 2.55 -24.31
N VAL A 752 10.97 2.73 -24.64
CA VAL A 752 10.14 1.68 -25.20
C VAL A 752 9.89 2.02 -26.66
N ARG A 753 10.26 1.09 -27.55
CA ARG A 753 9.97 1.14 -28.97
C ARG A 753 8.73 0.31 -29.27
N VAL A 754 7.86 0.88 -30.10
CA VAL A 754 6.57 0.30 -30.47
C VAL A 754 6.67 -0.16 -31.92
N GLY A 755 6.70 -1.47 -32.14
CA GLY A 755 6.98 -2.06 -33.45
C GLY A 755 8.46 -2.44 -33.66
N ARG A 756 8.83 -2.80 -34.89
CA ARG A 756 10.19 -3.17 -35.28
C ARG A 756 11.04 -1.93 -35.62
N PRO A 757 12.27 -1.84 -35.08
CA PRO A 757 13.34 -1.05 -35.68
C PRO A 757 14.40 -1.96 -36.31
N MET A 758 14.77 -1.73 -37.56
CA MET A 758 16.08 -2.12 -38.07
C MET A 758 16.88 -0.83 -38.33
N ASN A 759 17.81 -0.56 -37.42
CA ASN A 759 18.96 0.36 -37.50
C ASN A 759 18.78 1.84 -37.08
N ALA A 760 19.48 2.19 -35.99
CA ALA A 760 20.17 3.45 -35.64
C ALA A 760 19.41 4.71 -35.13
N CYS A 761 19.76 5.06 -33.88
CA CYS A 761 20.07 6.39 -33.29
C CYS A 761 19.05 7.31 -32.59
N MET A 762 19.45 7.64 -31.34
CA MET A 762 19.40 8.90 -30.56
C MET A 762 18.23 9.26 -29.61
N LEU A 763 18.64 9.69 -28.40
CA LEU A 763 17.96 9.77 -27.09
C LEU A 763 16.75 10.72 -26.94
N ILE A 764 15.82 10.37 -26.03
CA ILE A 764 15.39 11.05 -24.77
C ILE A 764 14.35 10.16 -24.03
N ALA A 765 14.03 10.43 -22.76
CA ALA A 765 13.23 9.57 -21.88
C ALA A 765 11.72 9.52 -22.19
N SER A 766 11.14 8.34 -21.92
CA SER A 766 9.73 7.93 -22.09
C SER A 766 9.35 7.54 -23.52
N LEU A 767 8.88 6.30 -23.70
CA LEU A 767 8.24 5.73 -24.93
C LEU A 767 8.65 6.41 -26.25
N ILE A 768 9.95 6.31 -26.59
CA ILE A 768 10.46 6.69 -27.91
C ILE A 768 10.52 5.42 -28.75
N ALA A 769 9.51 5.21 -29.58
CA ALA A 769 9.71 4.48 -30.82
C ALA A 769 10.61 5.36 -31.70
N CYS A 770 11.83 4.90 -31.99
CA CYS A 770 12.60 5.42 -33.11
C CYS A 770 11.85 5.10 -34.40
#